data_AF-A0A7Z9UCF6-F1
#
_entry.id   AF-A0A7Z9UCF6-F1
#
_cell.length_a   1.000
_cell.length_b   1.000
_cell.length_c   1.000
_cell.angle_alpha   90.00
_cell.angle_beta   90.00
_cell.angle_gamma   90.00
#
_symmetry.space_group_name_H-M   'P 1'
#
loop_
_entity.id
_entity.type
_entity.pdbx_description
1 polymer ?
#
loop_
_entity_poly.entity_id
_entity_poly.type
_entity_poly.pdbx_seq_one_letter_code
_entity_poly.pdbx_strand_id
1 'polypeptide(L)'
;SQIPLNNFSGVNTASGNDCWGYVSPSGREYAIMGLEGGYGFVEITNPTNPVIVDTVSGPSSLWHDVKVIGDYAYGVSEGGSGIQVMDLSNIDNGSVSLVRNWTGGGYSTTHNIVTNEDTGSLWVVGANIGNGGLIHIDISNPELPQLDGGWTDMYVHDAQVLTWDSGPLAGRELAFCAGGFSGGFTETGLRIVDVTNPNSTQTLSTLFYPSSGYAHQVWVTPDQKYLYLNDELDEGSSVQVTTTRVINIEDPYNPVFVGTYTTGLPAIDHNLYINDEFVFQANYRSGLRVFDNLDPTNPVEVAYIDTYPGSDSASFNGAWSSYPFFPSGNVIISDIERGLFVVRVDAAPLQIAVSNEGELPSVVNPAGGEILTAKAITRDGVGVSSVSLMLDSGNGFNAIPMSDNGDGTYSATMPVVPCGDDIAYYFQADSDNGATSTFPTAGASEAFTAAVVSDTATLFADNAETNTGWSVSGDAQDGQWNRGIPAGGGERADPPTDADGSGRAWLTDNVEGNSDVDDGTTTLTSPALDASAGNTTLSFAMWYNNAGNSAVDDSMTIQASNNNGNSWTTILDLGPGDPGTGGGWVNYEFDLDTIFTNPSSQVRVRFNVADVGEGSIVEAGVDDIRLEQRSCEDVAAGCSDADLAEPFGTLNFFDVSAFLSAYNSNDASADLNNDGSFDFFDVSAFLSTYNAGCP
;
A
#
# COMPACT_ATOMS: atom_id res chain seq x y z
N SER A 1 -14.83 27.35 6.34
CA SER A 1 -16.09 27.93 5.83
C SER A 1 -16.48 27.17 4.57
N GLN A 2 -17.66 27.47 3.98
CA GLN A 2 -18.14 26.78 2.78
C GLN A 2 -18.89 27.76 1.87
N ILE A 3 -18.69 27.63 0.56
CA ILE A 3 -19.52 28.23 -0.49
C ILE A 3 -20.22 27.11 -1.26
N PRO A 4 -21.53 26.92 -1.06
CA PRO A 4 -22.34 25.99 -1.85
C PRO A 4 -22.36 26.32 -3.35
N LEU A 5 -22.44 25.31 -4.20
CA LEU A 5 -22.46 25.46 -5.67
C LEU A 5 -23.53 26.42 -6.18
N ASN A 6 -24.71 26.41 -5.57
CA ASN A 6 -25.83 27.28 -5.99
C ASN A 6 -25.62 28.77 -5.68
N ASN A 7 -24.52 29.14 -5.01
CA ASN A 7 -24.14 30.54 -4.82
C ASN A 7 -23.37 31.11 -6.02
N PHE A 8 -22.74 30.27 -6.85
CA PHE A 8 -22.11 30.72 -8.09
C PHE A 8 -23.20 31.04 -9.12
N SER A 9 -23.11 32.20 -9.76
CA SER A 9 -24.12 32.71 -10.71
C SER A 9 -23.50 32.98 -12.06
N GLY A 10 -24.23 32.77 -13.15
CA GLY A 10 -23.74 33.05 -14.51
C GLY A 10 -23.09 31.87 -15.23
N VAL A 11 -22.99 30.72 -14.57
CA VAL A 11 -22.46 29.45 -15.10
C VAL A 11 -23.32 28.27 -14.65
N ASN A 12 -23.16 27.11 -15.29
CA ASN A 12 -23.75 25.86 -14.80
C ASN A 12 -23.00 25.39 -13.54
N THR A 13 -23.74 25.01 -12.51
CA THR A 13 -23.24 24.69 -11.16
C THR A 13 -23.77 23.37 -10.65
N ALA A 14 -24.12 22.43 -11.53
CA ALA A 14 -24.63 21.13 -11.09
C ALA A 14 -23.56 20.27 -10.40
N SER A 15 -22.28 20.50 -10.73
CA SER A 15 -21.14 19.89 -10.05
C SER A 15 -19.94 20.84 -9.91
N GLY A 16 -19.11 20.58 -8.89
CA GLY A 16 -17.74 21.09 -8.77
C GLY A 16 -16.71 20.16 -9.43
N ASN A 17 -15.51 20.68 -9.70
CA ASN A 17 -14.35 19.95 -10.23
C ASN A 17 -13.07 20.36 -9.48
N ASP A 18 -11.91 20.40 -10.13
CA ASP A 18 -10.61 20.71 -9.59
C ASP A 18 -10.57 22.16 -9.12
N CYS A 19 -9.56 22.47 -8.32
CA CYS A 19 -9.35 23.80 -7.81
C CYS A 19 -7.88 24.16 -7.79
N TRP A 20 -7.63 25.46 -7.92
CA TRP A 20 -6.30 26.03 -7.81
C TRP A 20 -6.34 27.31 -6.99
N GLY A 21 -5.16 27.85 -6.67
CA GLY A 21 -5.03 29.11 -5.95
C GLY A 21 -4.35 30.20 -6.77
N TYR A 22 -4.62 31.44 -6.39
CA TYR A 22 -3.90 32.63 -6.86
C TYR A 22 -3.68 33.60 -5.72
N VAL A 23 -2.46 34.13 -5.61
CA VAL A 23 -2.13 35.22 -4.71
C VAL A 23 -1.85 36.45 -5.55
N SER A 24 -2.74 37.43 -5.46
CA SER A 24 -2.57 38.70 -6.18
C SER A 24 -1.35 39.48 -5.68
N PRO A 25 -0.79 40.40 -6.49
CA PRO A 25 0.30 41.28 -6.06
C PRO A 25 0.01 42.13 -4.81
N SER A 26 -1.26 42.30 -4.42
CA SER A 26 -1.64 42.98 -3.17
C SER A 26 -1.53 42.10 -1.92
N GLY A 27 -1.29 40.79 -2.09
CA GLY A 27 -1.28 39.79 -1.04
C GLY A 27 -2.65 39.20 -0.71
N ARG A 28 -3.70 39.53 -1.48
CA ARG A 28 -5.01 38.88 -1.36
C ARG A 28 -5.00 37.53 -2.03
N GLU A 29 -5.67 36.57 -1.39
CA GLU A 29 -5.71 35.16 -1.78
C GLU A 29 -7.06 34.83 -2.41
N TYR A 30 -7.02 34.11 -3.54
CA TYR A 30 -8.18 33.73 -4.33
C TYR A 30 -8.16 32.24 -4.63
N ALA A 31 -9.25 31.57 -4.32
CA ALA A 31 -9.55 30.23 -4.80
C ALA A 31 -10.16 30.31 -6.20
N ILE A 32 -9.72 29.42 -7.08
CA ILE A 32 -10.29 29.19 -8.40
C ILE A 32 -10.87 27.79 -8.36
N MET A 33 -12.16 27.66 -8.67
CA MET A 33 -12.88 26.38 -8.64
C MET A 33 -13.46 26.09 -10.02
N GLY A 34 -13.17 24.90 -10.56
CA GLY A 34 -13.87 24.36 -11.71
C GLY A 34 -15.33 24.04 -11.36
N LEU A 35 -16.22 24.39 -12.27
CA LEU A 35 -17.67 24.18 -12.20
C LEU A 35 -18.13 23.55 -13.50
N GLU A 36 -19.26 22.84 -13.51
CA GLU A 36 -19.73 22.16 -14.72
C GLU A 36 -19.82 23.07 -15.96
N GLY A 37 -20.06 24.38 -15.77
CA GLY A 37 -20.13 25.36 -16.86
C GLY A 37 -19.03 26.41 -16.88
N GLY A 38 -17.84 26.16 -16.30
CA GLY A 38 -16.69 27.07 -16.34
C GLY A 38 -15.96 27.20 -15.00
N TYR A 39 -15.63 28.42 -14.59
CA TYR A 39 -14.79 28.67 -13.41
C TYR A 39 -15.43 29.70 -12.47
N GLY A 40 -15.33 29.45 -11.16
CA GLY A 40 -15.67 30.40 -10.11
C GLY A 40 -14.43 30.95 -9.44
N PHE A 41 -14.40 32.26 -9.17
CA PHE A 41 -13.31 32.95 -8.50
C PHE A 41 -13.78 33.46 -7.15
N VAL A 42 -13.09 33.08 -6.08
CA VAL A 42 -13.51 33.35 -4.70
C VAL A 42 -12.36 33.97 -3.93
N GLU A 43 -12.55 35.16 -3.39
CA GLU A 43 -11.60 35.71 -2.43
C GLU A 43 -11.70 34.95 -1.10
N ILE A 44 -10.55 34.49 -0.59
CA ILE A 44 -10.43 33.74 0.66
C ILE A 44 -9.49 34.37 1.68
N THR A 45 -8.96 35.58 1.41
CA THR A 45 -8.09 36.34 2.34
C THR A 45 -8.64 36.38 3.77
N ASN A 46 -9.97 36.50 3.91
CA ASN A 46 -10.66 36.19 5.16
C ASN A 46 -11.34 34.81 5.04
N PRO A 47 -10.71 33.73 5.54
CA PRO A 47 -11.20 32.36 5.33
C PRO A 47 -12.53 32.09 6.04
N THR A 48 -12.94 32.93 6.98
CA THR A 48 -14.25 32.80 7.66
C THR A 48 -15.38 33.49 6.90
N ASN A 49 -15.06 34.34 5.92
CA ASN A 49 -16.02 35.07 5.09
C ASN A 49 -15.51 35.11 3.63
N PRO A 50 -15.47 33.96 2.95
CA PRO A 50 -15.07 33.91 1.56
C PRO A 50 -16.12 34.59 0.66
N VAL A 51 -15.69 35.25 -0.41
CA VAL A 51 -16.55 36.06 -1.28
C VAL A 51 -16.34 35.68 -2.73
N ILE A 52 -17.39 35.23 -3.42
CA ILE A 52 -17.34 35.04 -4.88
C ILE A 52 -17.15 36.42 -5.53
N VAL A 53 -16.04 36.59 -6.26
CA VAL A 53 -15.70 37.85 -6.92
C VAL A 53 -16.12 37.88 -8.38
N ASP A 54 -16.02 36.76 -9.09
CA ASP A 54 -16.45 36.65 -10.49
C ASP A 54 -16.66 35.19 -10.91
N THR A 55 -17.22 34.98 -12.09
CA THR A 55 -17.32 33.69 -12.77
C THR A 55 -17.01 33.83 -14.25
N VAL A 56 -16.28 32.88 -14.83
CA VAL A 56 -16.03 32.81 -16.27
C VAL A 56 -16.73 31.59 -16.86
N SER A 57 -17.64 31.81 -17.81
CA SER A 57 -18.34 30.72 -18.47
C SER A 57 -17.42 29.91 -19.39
N GLY A 58 -17.59 28.60 -19.36
CA GLY A 58 -16.90 27.61 -20.20
C GLY A 58 -17.87 26.66 -20.90
N PRO A 59 -17.37 25.64 -21.61
CA PRO A 59 -18.20 24.56 -22.12
C PRO A 59 -18.82 23.76 -20.95
N SER A 60 -19.90 23.02 -21.21
CA SER A 60 -20.46 22.11 -20.19
C SER A 60 -19.61 20.85 -20.13
N SER A 61 -19.05 20.52 -18.97
CA SER A 61 -18.23 19.33 -18.77
C SER A 61 -18.13 18.98 -17.30
N LEU A 62 -18.12 17.68 -17.00
CA LEU A 62 -17.73 17.20 -15.68
C LEU A 62 -16.25 17.37 -15.41
N TRP A 63 -15.42 17.64 -16.43
CA TRP A 63 -13.96 17.81 -16.40
C TRP A 63 -13.53 19.24 -16.76
N HIS A 64 -13.03 19.98 -15.78
CA HIS A 64 -12.42 21.30 -15.88
C HIS A 64 -11.21 21.37 -14.95
N ASP A 65 -10.07 21.77 -15.49
CA ASP A 65 -8.86 22.01 -14.71
C ASP A 65 -8.28 23.39 -15.05
N VAL A 66 -7.54 23.97 -14.11
CA VAL A 66 -6.96 25.30 -14.21
C VAL A 66 -5.62 25.36 -13.50
N LYS A 67 -4.63 26.00 -14.12
CA LYS A 67 -3.37 26.38 -13.48
C LYS A 67 -3.08 27.85 -13.70
N VAL A 68 -2.24 28.43 -12.86
CA VAL A 68 -1.91 29.86 -12.86
C VAL A 68 -0.42 30.06 -13.11
N ILE A 69 -0.07 30.94 -14.05
CA ILE A 69 1.30 31.41 -14.23
C ILE A 69 1.27 32.94 -14.29
N GLY A 70 1.96 33.58 -13.36
CA GLY A 70 1.89 35.03 -13.17
C GLY A 70 0.45 35.48 -12.86
N ASP A 71 -0.04 36.46 -13.63
CA ASP A 71 -1.41 37.00 -13.46
C ASP A 71 -2.44 36.38 -14.42
N TYR A 72 -2.15 35.19 -14.99
CA TYR A 72 -3.03 34.51 -15.91
C TYR A 72 -3.41 33.12 -15.41
N ALA A 73 -4.69 32.81 -15.45
CA ALA A 73 -5.22 31.46 -15.30
C ALA A 73 -5.47 30.84 -16.68
N TYR A 74 -5.09 29.57 -16.84
CA TYR A 74 -5.27 28.78 -18.04
C TYR A 74 -6.21 27.63 -17.72
N GLY A 75 -7.46 27.75 -18.14
CA GLY A 75 -8.49 26.74 -17.92
C GLY A 75 -8.62 25.79 -19.12
N VAL A 76 -8.80 24.50 -18.87
CA VAL A 76 -9.04 23.46 -19.89
C VAL A 76 -10.28 22.64 -19.57
N SER A 77 -10.83 21.96 -20.58
CA SER A 77 -11.99 21.10 -20.40
C SER A 77 -12.11 20.04 -21.49
N GLU A 78 -12.67 18.89 -21.14
CA GLU A 78 -13.11 17.89 -22.13
C GLU A 78 -14.33 18.33 -22.93
N GLY A 79 -15.09 19.32 -22.44
CA GLY A 79 -16.28 19.85 -23.12
C GLY A 79 -15.96 20.74 -24.33
N GLY A 80 -14.70 21.14 -24.54
CA GLY A 80 -14.26 21.95 -25.67
C GLY A 80 -13.62 23.28 -25.28
N SER A 81 -13.72 24.27 -26.17
CA SER A 81 -13.18 25.64 -26.01
C SER A 81 -11.65 25.76 -25.94
N GLY A 82 -10.91 24.66 -25.99
CA GLY A 82 -9.46 24.66 -25.87
C GLY A 82 -8.99 25.30 -24.56
N ILE A 83 -7.95 26.14 -24.61
CA ILE A 83 -7.42 26.81 -23.41
C ILE A 83 -8.18 28.13 -23.25
N GLN A 84 -8.93 28.26 -22.17
CA GLN A 84 -9.52 29.51 -21.73
C GLN A 84 -8.46 30.32 -20.99
N VAL A 85 -7.92 31.34 -21.65
CA VAL A 85 -6.93 32.26 -21.09
C VAL A 85 -7.67 33.37 -20.34
N MET A 86 -7.48 33.44 -19.04
CA MET A 86 -8.18 34.35 -18.13
C MET A 86 -7.17 35.29 -17.44
N ASP A 87 -7.36 36.60 -17.60
CA ASP A 87 -6.54 37.64 -16.97
C ASP A 87 -7.07 37.96 -15.57
N LEU A 88 -6.20 37.75 -14.56
CA LEU A 88 -6.47 37.94 -13.13
C LEU A 88 -5.97 39.30 -12.62
N SER A 89 -5.32 40.13 -13.43
CA SER A 89 -4.70 41.39 -13.00
C SER A 89 -5.67 42.40 -12.35
N ASN A 90 -6.97 42.27 -12.64
CA ASN A 90 -8.02 43.13 -12.08
C ASN A 90 -8.89 42.42 -11.03
N ILE A 91 -8.52 41.20 -10.58
CA ILE A 91 -9.32 40.40 -9.65
C ILE A 91 -9.56 41.10 -8.32
N ASP A 92 -8.59 41.94 -7.90
CA ASP A 92 -8.72 42.76 -6.69
C ASP A 92 -9.89 43.74 -6.73
N ASN A 93 -10.31 44.15 -7.92
CA ASN A 93 -11.47 45.01 -8.15
C ASN A 93 -12.74 44.20 -8.46
N GLY A 94 -12.70 42.88 -8.27
CA GLY A 94 -13.83 41.98 -8.45
C GLY A 94 -14.13 41.64 -9.90
N SER A 95 -13.10 41.50 -10.75
CA SER A 95 -13.31 41.16 -12.16
C SER A 95 -12.18 40.32 -12.73
N VAL A 96 -12.56 39.26 -13.42
CA VAL A 96 -11.68 38.39 -14.21
C VAL A 96 -12.08 38.49 -15.68
N SER A 97 -11.11 38.64 -16.58
CA SER A 97 -11.39 38.81 -18.00
C SER A 97 -11.01 37.56 -18.79
N LEU A 98 -11.98 36.93 -19.46
CA LEU A 98 -11.67 35.92 -20.48
C LEU A 98 -11.06 36.62 -21.69
N VAL A 99 -9.75 36.46 -21.87
CA VAL A 99 -8.99 37.07 -22.97
C VAL A 99 -9.25 36.30 -24.26
N ARG A 100 -9.26 34.96 -24.18
CA ARG A 100 -9.34 34.09 -25.36
C ARG A 100 -9.74 32.66 -24.99
N ASN A 101 -10.43 32.01 -25.93
CA ASN A 101 -10.49 30.55 -26.04
C ASN A 101 -9.53 30.12 -27.17
N TRP A 102 -8.40 29.53 -26.83
CA TRP A 102 -7.35 29.18 -27.79
C TRP A 102 -7.48 27.72 -28.26
N THR A 103 -7.56 27.52 -29.58
CA THR A 103 -7.77 26.21 -30.22
C THR A 103 -6.77 25.96 -31.36
N GLY A 104 -5.49 26.27 -31.14
CA GLY A 104 -4.45 26.18 -32.18
C GLY A 104 -4.11 24.73 -32.56
N GLY A 105 -3.68 24.49 -33.80
CA GLY A 105 -3.13 23.18 -34.18
C GLY A 105 -4.10 21.98 -34.17
N GLY A 106 -5.42 22.23 -34.16
CA GLY A 106 -6.43 21.15 -34.06
C GLY A 106 -6.78 20.74 -32.62
N TYR A 107 -6.17 21.41 -31.65
CA TYR A 107 -6.49 21.31 -30.23
C TYR A 107 -7.90 21.85 -29.92
N SER A 108 -8.67 21.10 -29.13
CA SER A 108 -10.01 21.52 -28.71
C SER A 108 -10.44 21.05 -27.32
N THR A 109 -10.03 19.86 -26.89
CA THR A 109 -10.45 19.25 -25.61
C THR A 109 -9.23 18.72 -24.87
N THR A 110 -9.25 18.74 -23.54
CA THR A 110 -8.14 18.34 -22.69
C THR A 110 -8.65 17.93 -21.33
N HIS A 111 -8.02 16.89 -20.78
CA HIS A 111 -8.35 16.38 -19.47
C HIS A 111 -7.78 17.27 -18.37
N ASN A 112 -6.47 17.52 -18.40
CA ASN A 112 -5.74 18.22 -17.33
C ASN A 112 -4.63 19.13 -17.89
N ILE A 113 -4.25 20.15 -17.13
CA ILE A 113 -3.19 21.12 -17.45
C ILE A 113 -2.18 21.19 -16.31
N VAL A 114 -0.90 21.12 -16.68
CA VAL A 114 0.24 20.98 -15.77
C VAL A 114 1.21 22.13 -15.98
N THR A 115 1.75 22.66 -14.89
CA THR A 115 2.68 23.78 -14.92
C THR A 115 3.91 23.52 -14.07
N ASN A 116 5.05 24.05 -14.49
CA ASN A 116 6.16 24.33 -13.60
C ASN A 116 6.24 25.86 -13.42
N GLU A 117 5.80 26.33 -12.26
CA GLU A 117 5.69 27.77 -11.99
C GLU A 117 7.06 28.47 -11.92
N ASP A 118 8.12 27.75 -11.54
CA ASP A 118 9.48 28.29 -11.42
C ASP A 118 10.09 28.65 -12.78
N THR A 119 9.81 27.83 -13.80
CA THR A 119 10.29 28.02 -15.17
C THR A 119 9.27 28.73 -16.05
N GLY A 120 8.00 28.77 -15.63
CA GLY A 120 6.88 29.25 -16.43
C GLY A 120 6.48 28.27 -17.55
N SER A 121 6.86 26.99 -17.45
CA SER A 121 6.47 25.97 -18.43
C SER A 121 5.01 25.55 -18.24
N LEU A 122 4.29 25.36 -19.35
CA LEU A 122 2.89 24.94 -19.36
C LEU A 122 2.68 23.79 -20.35
N TRP A 123 1.99 22.75 -19.86
CA TRP A 123 1.77 21.50 -20.57
C TRP A 123 0.30 21.11 -20.47
N VAL A 124 -0.26 20.57 -21.54
CA VAL A 124 -1.59 19.94 -21.52
C VAL A 124 -1.44 18.44 -21.65
N VAL A 125 -2.26 17.69 -20.91
CA VAL A 125 -2.26 16.22 -20.86
C VAL A 125 -3.68 15.68 -21.09
N GLY A 126 -3.77 14.47 -21.64
CA GLY A 126 -5.06 13.90 -22.06
C GLY A 126 -5.77 14.70 -23.15
N ALA A 127 -5.02 15.50 -23.92
CA ALA A 127 -5.56 16.31 -25.00
C ALA A 127 -6.00 15.48 -26.21
N ASN A 128 -6.91 16.00 -27.03
CA ASN A 128 -7.32 15.38 -28.31
C ASN A 128 -6.23 15.38 -29.42
N ILE A 129 -5.01 15.76 -29.07
CA ILE A 129 -3.83 15.84 -29.93
C ILE A 129 -2.66 15.11 -29.27
N GLY A 130 -1.65 14.76 -30.07
CA GLY A 130 -0.41 14.17 -29.54
C GLY A 130 -0.62 12.91 -28.69
N ASN A 131 -1.61 12.09 -29.07
CA ASN A 131 -1.98 10.85 -28.38
C ASN A 131 -2.41 11.03 -26.91
N GLY A 132 -2.80 12.25 -26.51
CA GLY A 132 -3.09 12.56 -25.12
C GLY A 132 -1.86 12.58 -24.20
N GLY A 133 -0.65 12.64 -24.77
CA GLY A 133 0.59 12.77 -24.01
C GLY A 133 0.82 14.19 -23.47
N LEU A 134 2.07 14.51 -23.13
CA LEU A 134 2.49 15.84 -22.67
C LEU A 134 2.71 16.78 -23.84
N ILE A 135 1.84 17.77 -24.04
CA ILE A 135 1.99 18.74 -25.12
C ILE A 135 2.37 20.10 -24.55
N HIS A 136 3.51 20.63 -24.99
CA HIS A 136 3.99 21.91 -24.51
C HIS A 136 3.27 23.06 -25.19
N ILE A 137 2.92 24.06 -24.38
CA ILE A 137 2.32 25.29 -24.83
C ILE A 137 3.22 26.45 -24.43
N ASP A 138 3.89 27.05 -25.40
CA ASP A 138 4.63 28.31 -25.20
C ASP A 138 3.66 29.44 -24.86
N ILE A 139 3.86 30.02 -23.68
CA ILE A 139 3.11 31.14 -23.13
C ILE A 139 3.98 32.40 -22.98
N SER A 140 5.09 32.50 -23.72
CA SER A 140 5.93 33.71 -23.79
C SER A 140 5.11 34.97 -24.11
N ASN A 141 4.01 34.83 -24.84
CA ASN A 141 2.88 35.75 -24.81
C ASN A 141 1.68 35.09 -24.11
N PRO A 142 1.33 35.48 -22.88
CA PRO A 142 0.32 34.78 -22.10
C PRO A 142 -1.08 34.86 -22.73
N GLU A 143 -1.39 35.92 -23.50
CA GLU A 143 -2.67 36.09 -24.20
C GLU A 143 -2.77 35.33 -25.54
N LEU A 144 -1.64 34.83 -26.05
CA LEU A 144 -1.54 34.13 -27.32
C LEU A 144 -0.65 32.89 -27.19
N PRO A 145 -1.15 31.82 -26.55
CA PRO A 145 -0.42 30.57 -26.43
C PRO A 145 -0.06 29.97 -27.80
N GLN A 146 1.00 29.17 -27.86
CA GLN A 146 1.43 28.46 -29.07
C GLN A 146 1.87 27.04 -28.75
N LEU A 147 1.50 26.07 -29.58
CA LEU A 147 2.01 24.72 -29.46
C LEU A 147 3.49 24.70 -29.88
N ASP A 148 4.38 24.24 -29.00
CA ASP A 148 5.83 24.19 -29.26
C ASP A 148 6.47 22.91 -28.70
N GLY A 149 6.05 21.77 -29.23
CA GLY A 149 6.62 20.46 -28.91
C GLY A 149 5.77 19.63 -27.96
N GLY A 150 6.34 18.52 -27.50
CA GLY A 150 5.66 17.57 -26.65
C GLY A 150 6.22 16.16 -26.73
N TRP A 151 5.84 15.36 -25.75
CA TRP A 151 6.07 13.93 -25.67
C TRP A 151 4.75 13.20 -25.91
N THR A 152 4.68 12.42 -27.01
CA THR A 152 3.41 11.88 -27.54
C THR A 152 3.36 10.35 -27.58
N ASP A 153 4.23 9.68 -26.81
CA ASP A 153 4.38 8.23 -26.90
C ASP A 153 3.14 7.48 -26.40
N MET A 154 2.44 8.03 -25.39
CA MET A 154 1.24 7.43 -24.79
C MET A 154 0.33 8.50 -24.17
N TYR A 155 -0.82 8.07 -23.62
CA TYR A 155 -1.73 8.94 -22.89
C TYR A 155 -1.18 9.23 -21.49
N VAL A 156 -1.27 10.50 -21.09
CA VAL A 156 -0.95 10.99 -19.74
C VAL A 156 -2.24 11.57 -19.16
N HIS A 157 -2.62 11.08 -17.99
CA HIS A 157 -3.81 11.52 -17.27
C HIS A 157 -3.52 12.82 -16.51
N ASP A 158 -2.48 12.77 -15.68
CA ASP A 158 -1.92 13.88 -14.91
C ASP A 158 -0.39 13.74 -14.86
N ALA A 159 0.31 14.83 -14.55
CA ALA A 159 1.72 14.84 -14.32
C ALA A 159 2.13 15.94 -13.33
N GLN A 160 3.30 15.77 -12.72
CA GLN A 160 4.01 16.86 -12.09
C GLN A 160 5.26 17.19 -12.91
N VAL A 161 5.44 18.47 -13.25
CA VAL A 161 6.64 18.97 -13.93
C VAL A 161 7.40 19.87 -12.97
N LEU A 162 8.68 19.58 -12.76
CA LEU A 162 9.53 20.36 -11.85
C LEU A 162 10.98 20.43 -12.35
N THR A 163 11.75 21.35 -11.77
CA THR A 163 13.20 21.42 -11.99
C THR A 163 13.91 20.47 -11.03
N TRP A 164 14.76 19.60 -11.58
CA TRP A 164 15.51 18.64 -10.78
C TRP A 164 16.70 19.33 -10.09
N ASP A 165 16.88 19.09 -8.79
CA ASP A 165 17.78 19.90 -7.97
C ASP A 165 19.22 19.39 -7.93
N SER A 166 19.42 18.08 -8.08
CA SER A 166 20.68 17.44 -7.72
C SER A 166 21.18 16.37 -8.70
N GLY A 167 22.43 15.95 -8.52
CA GLY A 167 23.03 14.89 -9.33
C GLY A 167 23.25 15.26 -10.81
N PRO A 168 23.37 14.25 -11.70
CA PRO A 168 23.68 14.46 -13.12
C PRO A 168 22.60 15.19 -13.92
N LEU A 169 21.36 15.21 -13.41
CA LEU A 169 20.20 15.84 -14.03
C LEU A 169 19.89 17.23 -13.43
N ALA A 170 20.73 17.74 -12.50
CA ALA A 170 20.50 19.04 -11.88
C ALA A 170 20.28 20.16 -12.92
N GLY A 171 19.21 20.94 -12.72
CA GLY A 171 18.78 22.02 -13.59
C GLY A 171 17.99 21.60 -14.83
N ARG A 172 17.71 20.30 -14.99
CA ARG A 172 16.78 19.81 -16.03
C ARG A 172 15.35 19.91 -15.55
N GLU A 173 14.43 20.07 -16.49
CA GLU A 173 12.99 19.99 -16.22
C GLU A 173 12.52 18.56 -16.49
N LEU A 174 11.98 17.90 -15.45
CA LEU A 174 11.50 16.53 -15.52
C LEU A 174 9.99 16.51 -15.31
N ALA A 175 9.31 15.67 -16.09
CA ALA A 175 7.90 15.36 -15.96
C ALA A 175 7.74 13.94 -15.40
N PHE A 176 6.99 13.84 -14.30
CA PHE A 176 6.56 12.59 -13.69
C PHE A 176 5.11 12.36 -14.11
N CYS A 177 4.87 11.37 -14.96
CA CYS A 177 3.61 11.21 -15.68
C CYS A 177 2.86 9.99 -15.16
N ALA A 178 1.62 10.19 -14.72
CA ALA A 178 0.66 9.13 -14.49
C ALA A 178 -0.09 8.83 -15.80
N GLY A 179 -0.03 7.59 -16.28
CA GLY A 179 -0.74 7.25 -17.51
C GLY A 179 -0.42 5.86 -18.06
N GLY A 180 -0.73 5.65 -19.33
CA GLY A 180 -0.61 4.37 -20.00
C GLY A 180 -1.12 4.40 -21.44
N PHE A 181 -1.15 3.24 -22.09
CA PHE A 181 -1.75 3.09 -23.42
C PHE A 181 -3.28 2.98 -23.33
N SER A 182 -3.93 3.12 -24.50
CA SER A 182 -5.39 2.98 -24.63
C SER A 182 -6.18 3.93 -23.73
N GLY A 183 -5.70 5.16 -23.52
CA GLY A 183 -6.34 6.14 -22.64
C GLY A 183 -5.99 5.96 -21.15
N GLY A 184 -4.91 5.24 -20.83
CA GLY A 184 -4.44 4.98 -19.46
C GLY A 184 -4.79 3.60 -18.90
N PHE A 185 -5.64 2.84 -19.59
CA PHE A 185 -6.17 1.54 -19.14
C PHE A 185 -5.23 0.34 -19.34
N THR A 186 -4.13 0.51 -20.08
CA THR A 186 -3.21 -0.60 -20.39
C THR A 186 -1.78 -0.16 -20.17
N GLU A 187 -0.96 -1.03 -19.60
CA GLU A 187 0.39 -0.67 -19.11
C GLU A 187 0.33 0.60 -18.26
N THR A 188 -0.58 0.65 -17.29
CA THR A 188 -0.76 1.82 -16.43
C THR A 188 0.42 1.92 -15.44
N GLY A 189 0.94 3.13 -15.20
CA GLY A 189 2.10 3.33 -14.35
C GLY A 189 2.82 4.66 -14.55
N LEU A 190 3.95 4.82 -13.85
CA LEU A 190 4.75 6.05 -13.83
C LEU A 190 5.76 6.10 -14.99
N ARG A 191 5.77 7.20 -15.75
CA ARG A 191 6.82 7.52 -16.73
C ARG A 191 7.58 8.77 -16.28
N ILE A 192 8.90 8.69 -16.26
CA ILE A 192 9.74 9.86 -15.99
C ILE A 192 10.33 10.32 -17.32
N VAL A 193 10.07 11.57 -17.68
CA VAL A 193 10.43 12.15 -18.98
C VAL A 193 11.26 13.42 -18.75
N ASP A 194 12.40 13.52 -19.41
CA ASP A 194 13.13 14.78 -19.51
C ASP A 194 12.44 15.66 -20.55
N VAL A 195 11.90 16.78 -20.07
CA VAL A 195 11.14 17.76 -20.86
C VAL A 195 11.86 19.09 -21.00
N THR A 196 13.14 19.18 -20.59
CA THR A 196 13.98 20.39 -20.65
C THR A 196 13.94 21.07 -22.02
N ASN A 197 13.89 20.27 -23.09
CA ASN A 197 13.62 20.77 -24.43
C ASN A 197 12.32 20.15 -24.95
N PRO A 198 11.21 20.90 -24.98
CA PRO A 198 9.92 20.45 -25.49
C PRO A 198 9.95 19.87 -26.92
N ASN A 199 10.91 20.29 -27.74
CA ASN A 199 11.08 19.80 -29.11
C ASN A 199 11.96 18.53 -29.21
N SER A 200 12.47 18.02 -28.09
CA SER A 200 13.35 16.86 -28.02
C SER A 200 13.23 16.15 -26.66
N THR A 201 12.00 15.85 -26.24
CA THR A 201 11.70 15.13 -24.99
C THR A 201 12.26 13.71 -25.00
N GLN A 202 12.66 13.20 -23.84
CA GLN A 202 13.21 11.85 -23.71
C GLN A 202 12.66 11.12 -22.48
N THR A 203 12.07 9.94 -22.67
CA THR A 203 11.76 9.03 -21.57
C THR A 203 13.05 8.54 -20.90
N LEU A 204 13.16 8.77 -19.59
CA LEU A 204 14.28 8.30 -18.77
C LEU A 204 14.01 6.90 -18.23
N SER A 205 12.78 6.66 -17.76
CA SER A 205 12.39 5.39 -17.14
C SER A 205 10.87 5.17 -17.20
N THR A 206 10.48 3.92 -16.92
CA THR A 206 9.08 3.49 -16.78
C THR A 206 9.02 2.53 -15.60
N LEU A 207 8.06 2.76 -14.71
CA LEU A 207 7.81 1.92 -13.55
C LEU A 207 6.35 1.45 -13.56
N PHE A 208 6.20 0.14 -13.38
CA PHE A 208 4.92 -0.51 -13.12
C PHE A 208 4.89 -0.95 -11.65
N TYR A 209 3.70 -0.97 -11.07
CA TYR A 209 3.46 -1.35 -9.67
C TYR A 209 2.32 -2.39 -9.59
N PRO A 210 2.27 -3.22 -8.54
CA PRO A 210 1.24 -4.26 -8.41
C PRO A 210 -0.16 -3.67 -8.23
N SER A 211 -1.19 -4.47 -8.53
CA SER A 211 -2.61 -4.13 -8.31
C SER A 211 -3.07 -2.83 -8.99
N SER A 212 -2.47 -2.50 -10.14
CA SER A 212 -2.75 -1.25 -10.85
C SER A 212 -4.12 -1.26 -11.55
N GLY A 213 -4.88 -0.17 -11.43
CA GLY A 213 -6.12 0.06 -12.19
C GLY A 213 -5.95 1.16 -13.23
N TYR A 214 -5.67 2.36 -12.76
CA TYR A 214 -5.57 3.61 -13.51
C TYR A 214 -4.69 4.63 -12.78
N ALA A 215 -3.39 4.69 -13.11
CA ALA A 215 -2.47 5.69 -12.59
C ALA A 215 -3.02 7.09 -12.83
N HIS A 216 -3.41 7.76 -11.75
CA HIS A 216 -4.27 8.94 -11.82
C HIS A 216 -3.48 10.23 -11.64
N GLN A 217 -2.74 10.35 -10.54
CA GLN A 217 -2.00 11.56 -10.17
C GLN A 217 -0.71 11.22 -9.41
N VAL A 218 0.29 12.10 -9.54
CA VAL A 218 1.57 11.97 -8.85
C VAL A 218 2.03 13.27 -8.21
N TRP A 219 2.76 13.16 -7.10
CA TRP A 219 3.42 14.31 -6.48
C TRP A 219 4.73 13.90 -5.79
N VAL A 220 5.78 14.68 -6.05
CA VAL A 220 7.16 14.49 -5.57
C VAL A 220 7.36 15.16 -4.23
N THR A 221 8.10 14.51 -3.33
CA THR A 221 8.49 15.08 -2.04
C THR A 221 9.45 16.26 -2.22
N PRO A 222 9.45 17.27 -1.32
CA PRO A 222 10.30 18.46 -1.46
C PRO A 222 11.81 18.17 -1.58
N ASP A 223 12.29 17.05 -1.02
CA ASP A 223 13.68 16.61 -1.13
C ASP A 223 13.99 15.85 -2.43
N GLN A 224 13.00 15.69 -3.31
CA GLN A 224 13.06 14.98 -4.58
C GLN A 224 13.55 13.53 -4.47
N LYS A 225 13.25 12.86 -3.35
CA LYS A 225 13.65 11.47 -3.11
C LYS A 225 12.53 10.48 -3.33
N TYR A 226 11.31 10.86 -2.99
CA TYR A 226 10.13 10.01 -3.11
C TYR A 226 9.07 10.70 -3.94
N LEU A 227 8.16 9.89 -4.47
CA LEU A 227 6.97 10.30 -5.18
C LEU A 227 5.80 9.46 -4.67
N TYR A 228 4.67 10.13 -4.48
CA TYR A 228 3.40 9.48 -4.22
C TYR A 228 2.57 9.40 -5.49
N LEU A 229 1.89 8.26 -5.67
CA LEU A 229 1.02 8.00 -6.79
C LEU A 229 -0.30 7.41 -6.30
N ASN A 230 -1.39 8.03 -6.72
CA ASN A 230 -2.76 7.53 -6.53
C ASN A 230 -3.25 6.84 -7.81
N ASP A 231 -4.09 5.81 -7.64
CA ASP A 231 -4.61 4.95 -8.70
C ASP A 231 -6.15 4.88 -8.61
N GLU A 232 -6.85 5.73 -9.34
CA GLU A 232 -8.25 6.05 -9.07
C GLU A 232 -9.25 4.88 -9.26
N LEU A 233 -8.85 3.77 -9.90
CA LEU A 233 -9.76 2.67 -10.27
C LEU A 233 -9.40 1.32 -9.62
N ASP A 234 -8.50 1.31 -8.65
CA ASP A 234 -8.11 0.07 -7.97
C ASP A 234 -8.98 -0.25 -6.74
N GLU A 235 -9.56 0.76 -6.07
CA GLU A 235 -10.39 0.57 -4.88
C GLU A 235 -11.73 -0.10 -5.20
N GLY A 236 -12.02 -1.18 -4.47
CA GLY A 236 -13.18 -2.05 -4.74
C GLY A 236 -12.95 -3.00 -5.92
N SER A 237 -11.75 -2.99 -6.51
CA SER A 237 -11.29 -3.88 -7.55
C SER A 237 -10.09 -4.70 -7.05
N SER A 238 -8.88 -4.17 -7.20
CA SER A 238 -7.63 -4.83 -6.83
C SER A 238 -7.13 -4.49 -5.43
N VAL A 239 -7.66 -3.44 -4.79
CA VAL A 239 -7.44 -3.12 -3.37
C VAL A 239 -8.76 -2.84 -2.66
N GLN A 240 -8.80 -3.00 -1.33
CA GLN A 240 -10.03 -2.85 -0.53
C GLN A 240 -10.16 -1.48 0.17
N VAL A 241 -9.07 -0.73 0.24
CA VAL A 241 -8.96 0.56 0.94
C VAL A 241 -8.15 1.52 0.11
N THR A 242 -8.34 2.84 0.33
CA THR A 242 -7.54 3.91 -0.28
C THR A 242 -6.06 3.56 -0.19
N THR A 243 -5.36 3.40 -1.32
CA THR A 243 -3.98 2.89 -1.32
C THR A 243 -3.05 3.80 -2.11
N THR A 244 -2.27 4.64 -1.44
CA THR A 244 -1.27 5.46 -2.14
C THR A 244 0.05 4.71 -2.28
N ARG A 245 0.64 4.74 -3.48
CA ARG A 245 1.92 4.10 -3.78
C ARG A 245 3.06 5.04 -3.42
N VAL A 246 4.11 4.48 -2.84
CA VAL A 246 5.36 5.18 -2.54
C VAL A 246 6.45 4.67 -3.47
N ILE A 247 7.11 5.59 -4.15
CA ILE A 247 8.15 5.29 -5.14
C ILE A 247 9.40 6.10 -4.78
N ASN A 248 10.53 5.44 -4.60
CA ASN A 248 11.83 6.10 -4.52
C ASN A 248 12.25 6.53 -5.94
N ILE A 249 12.61 7.81 -6.09
CA ILE A 249 13.01 8.45 -7.35
C ILE A 249 14.39 9.14 -7.24
N GLU A 250 15.19 8.82 -6.22
CA GLU A 250 16.54 9.40 -6.05
C GLU A 250 17.43 9.16 -7.29
N ASP A 251 17.19 8.06 -8.00
CA ASP A 251 17.66 7.83 -9.37
C ASP A 251 16.49 7.85 -10.36
N PRO A 252 16.23 8.97 -11.06
CA PRO A 252 15.16 9.05 -12.06
C PRO A 252 15.29 8.07 -13.23
N TYR A 253 16.47 7.47 -13.45
CA TYR A 253 16.64 6.41 -14.45
C TYR A 253 16.17 5.04 -13.96
N ASN A 254 16.13 4.82 -12.65
CA ASN A 254 15.79 3.54 -12.03
C ASN A 254 14.91 3.78 -10.79
N PRO A 255 13.70 4.33 -10.94
CA PRO A 255 12.77 4.47 -9.83
C PRO A 255 12.41 3.09 -9.25
N VAL A 256 12.13 3.03 -7.95
CA VAL A 256 11.84 1.78 -7.23
C VAL A 256 10.54 1.93 -6.45
N PHE A 257 9.60 1.00 -6.66
CA PHE A 257 8.41 0.91 -5.81
C PHE A 257 8.83 0.39 -4.43
N VAL A 258 8.60 1.19 -3.39
CA VAL A 258 9.02 0.84 -2.02
C VAL A 258 7.89 0.31 -1.16
N GLY A 259 6.63 0.61 -1.50
CA GLY A 259 5.47 0.16 -0.76
C GLY A 259 4.26 1.07 -0.96
N THR A 260 3.34 1.00 0.00
CA THR A 260 2.08 1.76 0.00
C THR A 260 1.75 2.26 1.40
N TYR A 261 0.97 3.33 1.50
CA TYR A 261 0.26 3.71 2.72
C TYR A 261 -1.24 3.83 2.46
N THR A 262 -2.05 3.75 3.51
CA THR A 262 -3.51 3.71 3.41
C THR A 262 -4.19 4.59 4.45
N THR A 263 -5.41 5.03 4.14
CA THR A 263 -6.34 5.64 5.12
C THR A 263 -7.06 4.58 5.97
N GLY A 264 -7.03 3.30 5.56
CA GLY A 264 -7.85 2.22 6.12
C GLY A 264 -9.33 2.31 5.75
N LEU A 265 -9.74 3.26 4.90
CA LEU A 265 -11.12 3.46 4.46
C LEU A 265 -11.30 3.00 3.01
N PRO A 266 -12.50 2.52 2.61
CA PRO A 266 -12.74 1.98 1.26
C PRO A 266 -12.95 3.05 0.17
N ALA A 267 -12.63 4.32 0.44
CA ALA A 267 -12.89 5.41 -0.51
C ALA A 267 -11.85 5.43 -1.62
N ILE A 268 -12.25 5.88 -2.81
CA ILE A 268 -11.35 6.03 -3.95
C ILE A 268 -10.29 7.09 -3.65
N ASP A 269 -9.03 6.77 -3.92
CA ASP A 269 -7.94 7.73 -3.89
C ASP A 269 -7.98 8.67 -5.12
N HIS A 270 -7.52 9.92 -4.99
CA HIS A 270 -7.62 10.85 -6.12
C HIS A 270 -6.46 11.85 -6.17
N ASN A 271 -6.67 13.14 -5.92
CA ASN A 271 -5.59 14.14 -5.94
C ASN A 271 -4.89 14.22 -4.59
N LEU A 272 -3.56 14.17 -4.60
CA LEU A 272 -2.75 14.54 -3.44
C LEU A 272 -1.75 15.66 -3.77
N TYR A 273 -1.43 16.46 -2.76
CA TYR A 273 -0.45 17.54 -2.87
C TYR A 273 0.42 17.56 -1.62
N ILE A 274 1.73 17.73 -1.80
CA ILE A 274 2.66 17.88 -0.68
C ILE A 274 2.99 19.35 -0.54
N ASN A 275 2.70 19.93 0.63
CA ASN A 275 3.14 21.27 1.00
C ASN A 275 3.90 21.18 2.32
N ASP A 276 5.19 21.50 2.26
CA ASP A 276 6.16 21.37 3.34
C ASP A 276 6.10 19.99 4.03
N GLU A 277 5.63 19.92 5.27
CA GLU A 277 5.62 18.71 6.10
C GLU A 277 4.43 17.78 5.86
N PHE A 278 3.43 18.21 5.10
CA PHE A 278 2.14 17.51 5.01
C PHE A 278 1.78 17.07 3.60
N VAL A 279 1.16 15.89 3.51
CA VAL A 279 0.45 15.40 2.33
C VAL A 279 -1.04 15.69 2.52
N PHE A 280 -1.64 16.39 1.56
CA PHE A 280 -3.05 16.74 1.51
C PHE A 280 -3.71 15.92 0.42
N GLN A 281 -4.56 14.96 0.79
CA GLN A 281 -5.12 13.99 -0.12
C GLN A 281 -6.65 14.08 -0.14
N ALA A 282 -7.23 14.47 -1.27
CA ALA A 282 -8.66 14.41 -1.51
C ALA A 282 -9.04 12.98 -1.95
N ASN A 283 -9.87 12.32 -1.16
CA ASN A 283 -10.27 10.92 -1.37
C ASN A 283 -11.79 10.83 -1.47
N TYR A 284 -12.36 11.49 -2.49
CA TYR A 284 -13.78 11.52 -2.81
C TYR A 284 -14.68 11.48 -1.57
N ARG A 285 -15.22 10.29 -1.28
CA ARG A 285 -16.24 10.05 -0.27
C ARG A 285 -15.75 10.10 1.17
N SER A 286 -14.44 9.99 1.38
CA SER A 286 -13.83 10.15 2.71
C SER A 286 -13.29 11.57 2.95
N GLY A 287 -13.44 12.48 1.98
CA GLY A 287 -13.06 13.89 2.09
C GLY A 287 -11.55 14.15 1.98
N LEU A 288 -11.08 15.21 2.66
CA LEU A 288 -9.66 15.54 2.72
C LEU A 288 -9.01 14.80 3.89
N ARG A 289 -7.93 14.07 3.60
CA ARG A 289 -7.03 13.41 4.54
C ARG A 289 -5.68 14.10 4.55
N VAL A 290 -5.09 14.26 5.73
CA VAL A 290 -3.83 14.98 5.90
C VAL A 290 -2.85 14.10 6.66
N PHE A 291 -1.72 13.81 6.02
CA PHE A 291 -0.66 12.98 6.56
C PHE A 291 0.59 13.80 6.84
N ASP A 292 1.29 13.52 7.93
CA ASP A 292 2.64 14.01 8.16
C ASP A 292 3.64 13.18 7.35
N ASN A 293 4.54 13.89 6.66
CA ASN A 293 5.51 13.35 5.72
C ASN A 293 6.93 13.24 6.32
N LEU A 294 7.08 13.08 7.63
CA LEU A 294 8.40 12.96 8.28
C LEU A 294 9.15 11.70 7.85
N ASP A 295 8.42 10.58 7.74
CA ASP A 295 8.90 9.35 7.10
C ASP A 295 8.12 9.16 5.79
N PRO A 296 8.70 9.48 4.63
CA PRO A 296 8.00 9.34 3.36
C PRO A 296 7.63 7.90 3.00
N THR A 297 8.25 6.90 3.61
CA THR A 297 7.87 5.50 3.39
C THR A 297 6.73 5.03 4.28
N ASN A 298 6.40 5.83 5.31
CA ASN A 298 5.30 5.56 6.22
C ASN A 298 4.62 6.85 6.72
N PRO A 299 3.92 7.61 5.85
CA PRO A 299 3.22 8.82 6.26
C PRO A 299 2.12 8.53 7.29
N VAL A 300 1.94 9.43 8.27
CA VAL A 300 1.00 9.23 9.38
C VAL A 300 -0.16 10.22 9.29
N GLU A 301 -1.41 9.75 9.29
CA GLU A 301 -2.58 10.65 9.30
C GLU A 301 -2.61 11.49 10.59
N VAL A 302 -2.69 12.81 10.45
CA VAL A 302 -2.71 13.77 11.56
C VAL A 302 -3.97 14.63 11.60
N ALA A 303 -4.71 14.72 10.49
CA ALA A 303 -5.99 15.42 10.43
C ALA A 303 -6.85 14.91 9.27
N TYR A 304 -8.15 15.14 9.37
CA TYR A 304 -9.08 14.94 8.27
C TYR A 304 -10.26 15.90 8.36
N ILE A 305 -10.93 16.11 7.24
CA ILE A 305 -12.28 16.64 7.19
C ILE A 305 -13.08 15.90 6.12
N ASP A 306 -14.14 15.26 6.59
CA ASP A 306 -15.06 14.54 5.72
C ASP A 306 -16.10 15.51 5.14
N THR A 307 -15.97 15.79 3.84
CA THR A 307 -16.94 16.61 3.11
C THR A 307 -18.13 15.78 2.65
N TYR A 308 -18.09 14.44 2.71
CA TYR A 308 -19.13 13.49 2.33
C TYR A 308 -19.46 12.45 3.43
N PRO A 309 -20.01 12.87 4.59
CA PRO A 309 -20.21 11.97 5.75
C PRO A 309 -21.30 10.89 5.61
N GLY A 310 -21.87 10.72 4.42
CA GLY A 310 -22.92 9.74 4.17
C GLY A 310 -22.41 8.32 3.93
N SER A 311 -21.16 8.16 3.49
CA SER A 311 -20.59 6.87 3.09
C SER A 311 -19.12 7.05 2.71
N ASP A 312 -18.25 6.09 3.05
CA ASP A 312 -16.86 6.00 2.59
C ASP A 312 -16.66 5.00 1.43
N SER A 313 -17.73 4.43 0.85
CA SER A 313 -17.57 3.37 -0.16
C SER A 313 -16.91 3.88 -1.44
N ALA A 314 -16.14 3.04 -2.15
CA ALA A 314 -15.51 3.36 -3.42
C ALA A 314 -16.51 3.93 -4.46
N SER A 315 -16.50 5.27 -4.64
CA SER A 315 -17.34 5.99 -5.60
C SER A 315 -16.93 7.47 -5.68
N PHE A 316 -17.21 8.09 -6.82
CA PHE A 316 -16.75 9.44 -7.21
C PHE A 316 -17.57 10.62 -6.62
N ASN A 317 -18.11 10.52 -5.40
CA ASN A 317 -18.82 11.65 -4.78
C ASN A 317 -17.95 12.29 -3.70
N GLY A 318 -18.12 13.58 -3.43
CA GLY A 318 -17.37 14.28 -2.38
C GLY A 318 -16.18 15.07 -2.90
N ALA A 319 -15.05 15.02 -2.20
CA ALA A 319 -13.87 15.85 -2.48
C ALA A 319 -13.15 15.41 -3.76
N TRP A 320 -13.24 16.22 -4.82
CA TRP A 320 -12.51 16.01 -6.07
C TRP A 320 -11.04 16.41 -5.90
N SER A 321 -10.76 17.59 -5.34
CA SER A 321 -9.38 18.06 -5.21
C SER A 321 -9.22 19.01 -4.03
N SER A 322 -7.97 19.34 -3.73
CA SER A 322 -7.61 20.33 -2.72
C SER A 322 -6.44 21.20 -3.20
N TYR A 323 -6.25 22.36 -2.58
CA TYR A 323 -5.08 23.19 -2.84
C TYR A 323 -4.53 23.77 -1.52
N PRO A 324 -3.34 23.33 -1.09
CA PRO A 324 -2.77 23.69 0.21
C PRO A 324 -1.71 24.80 0.19
N PHE A 325 -1.42 25.43 -0.96
CA PHE A 325 -0.24 26.28 -1.14
C PHE A 325 -0.44 27.78 -0.84
N PHE A 326 -1.53 28.16 -0.16
CA PHE A 326 -1.73 29.56 0.20
C PHE A 326 -0.77 30.01 1.32
N PRO A 327 -0.13 31.19 1.22
CA PRO A 327 0.76 31.72 2.27
C PRO A 327 0.13 31.85 3.66
N SER A 328 -1.19 32.00 3.74
CA SER A 328 -1.94 32.03 5.00
C SER A 328 -2.04 30.67 5.72
N GLY A 329 -1.67 29.58 5.05
CA GLY A 329 -1.95 28.21 5.49
C GLY A 329 -3.42 27.78 5.29
N ASN A 330 -4.21 28.57 4.56
CA ASN A 330 -5.52 28.14 4.11
C ASN A 330 -5.39 26.96 3.14
N VAL A 331 -6.27 25.99 3.28
CA VAL A 331 -6.44 24.89 2.34
C VAL A 331 -7.84 24.98 1.77
N ILE A 332 -7.96 24.92 0.45
CA ILE A 332 -9.28 24.80 -0.19
C ILE A 332 -9.54 23.36 -0.57
N ILE A 333 -10.80 22.96 -0.53
CA ILE A 333 -11.28 21.65 -0.98
C ILE A 333 -12.44 21.91 -1.92
N SER A 334 -12.38 21.29 -3.09
CA SER A 334 -13.47 21.34 -4.06
C SER A 334 -14.27 20.05 -3.97
N ASP A 335 -15.52 20.16 -3.53
CA ASP A 335 -16.45 19.04 -3.42
C ASP A 335 -17.48 19.09 -4.55
N ILE A 336 -17.70 17.94 -5.19
CA ILE A 336 -18.52 17.76 -6.38
C ILE A 336 -19.96 18.21 -6.15
N GLU A 337 -20.53 17.93 -4.98
CA GLU A 337 -21.93 18.24 -4.69
C GLU A 337 -22.09 19.44 -3.76
N ARG A 338 -21.10 19.67 -2.88
CA ARG A 338 -21.21 20.63 -1.77
C ARG A 338 -20.42 21.92 -2.01
N GLY A 339 -19.64 22.01 -3.07
CA GLY A 339 -18.96 23.24 -3.47
C GLY A 339 -17.61 23.45 -2.76
N LEU A 340 -17.21 24.72 -2.63
CA LEU A 340 -15.89 25.08 -2.14
C LEU A 340 -15.86 25.11 -0.60
N PHE A 341 -14.94 24.38 0.02
CA PHE A 341 -14.59 24.53 1.42
C PHE A 341 -13.28 25.29 1.57
N VAL A 342 -13.18 26.10 2.62
CA VAL A 342 -11.93 26.75 3.04
C VAL A 342 -11.64 26.33 4.47
N VAL A 343 -10.55 25.61 4.67
CA VAL A 343 -10.15 25.03 5.96
C VAL A 343 -8.73 25.46 6.30
N ARG A 344 -8.29 25.12 7.52
CA ARG A 344 -6.91 25.25 7.98
C ARG A 344 -6.57 24.00 8.76
N VAL A 345 -5.35 23.49 8.59
CA VAL A 345 -4.84 22.39 9.39
C VAL A 345 -4.21 22.97 10.65
N ASP A 346 -4.78 22.64 11.80
CA ASP A 346 -4.26 23.04 13.12
C ASP A 346 -3.37 21.93 13.74
N ALA A 347 -3.21 20.79 13.06
CA ALA A 347 -2.32 19.72 13.49
C ALA A 347 -0.87 20.19 13.44
N ALA A 348 -0.11 19.88 14.49
CA ALA A 348 1.32 20.16 14.52
C ALA A 348 2.08 19.04 13.78
N PRO A 349 3.14 19.35 13.02
CA PRO A 349 3.96 18.33 12.41
C PRO A 349 4.63 17.44 13.46
N LEU A 350 4.73 16.15 13.18
CA LEU A 350 5.47 15.19 13.99
C LEU A 350 6.94 15.62 14.10
N GLN A 351 7.53 15.38 15.26
CA GLN A 351 8.92 15.74 15.56
C GLN A 351 9.85 14.54 15.53
N ILE A 352 9.29 13.34 15.69
CA ILE A 352 9.97 12.05 15.60
C ILE A 352 9.03 11.05 14.93
N ALA A 353 9.61 10.18 14.09
CA ALA A 353 8.98 9.01 13.52
C ALA A 353 9.87 7.79 13.80
N VAL A 354 9.26 6.61 13.87
CA VAL A 354 9.99 5.33 13.91
C VAL A 354 9.39 4.39 12.88
N SER A 355 10.23 3.59 12.24
CA SER A 355 9.85 2.57 11.27
C SER A 355 10.74 1.33 11.41
N ASN A 356 10.29 0.19 10.87
CA ASN A 356 11.17 -0.99 10.80
C ASN A 356 12.27 -0.78 9.76
N GLU A 357 13.38 -1.49 9.92
CA GLU A 357 14.39 -1.65 8.87
C GLU A 357 14.69 -3.15 8.73
N GLY A 358 14.27 -3.72 7.59
CA GLY A 358 14.45 -5.13 7.26
C GLY A 358 13.20 -6.00 7.47
N GLU A 359 13.36 -7.30 7.24
CA GLU A 359 12.26 -8.26 7.41
C GLU A 359 11.94 -8.48 8.88
N LEU A 360 10.64 -8.47 9.18
CA LEU A 360 10.13 -8.79 10.51
C LEU A 360 9.88 -10.30 10.61
N PRO A 361 10.35 -10.97 11.69
CA PRO A 361 10.16 -12.39 11.85
C PRO A 361 8.69 -12.73 12.11
N SER A 362 8.12 -13.65 11.34
CA SER A 362 6.84 -14.32 11.68
C SER A 362 7.04 -15.46 12.68
N VAL A 363 8.28 -15.90 12.86
CA VAL A 363 8.69 -16.97 13.77
C VAL A 363 9.96 -16.54 14.51
N VAL A 364 10.00 -16.77 15.81
CA VAL A 364 11.10 -16.42 16.70
C VAL A 364 11.54 -17.66 17.47
N ASN A 365 12.85 -17.84 17.60
CA ASN A 365 13.41 -18.90 18.41
C ASN A 365 13.20 -18.58 19.90
N PRO A 366 12.73 -19.53 20.74
CA PRO A 366 12.62 -19.31 22.18
C PRO A 366 13.94 -18.97 22.86
N ALA A 367 15.09 -19.36 22.29
CA ALA A 367 16.41 -18.92 22.75
C ALA A 367 16.65 -17.40 22.57
N GLY A 368 15.84 -16.74 21.74
CA GLY A 368 16.09 -15.41 21.22
C GLY A 368 17.32 -15.37 20.30
N GLY A 369 17.91 -14.19 20.17
CA GLY A 369 19.12 -13.97 19.37
C GLY A 369 18.87 -13.26 18.03
N GLU A 370 17.62 -13.21 17.56
CA GLU A 370 17.23 -12.46 16.37
C GLU A 370 17.50 -10.97 16.58
N ILE A 371 18.08 -10.31 15.58
CA ILE A 371 18.34 -8.87 15.63
C ILE A 371 17.22 -8.15 14.89
N LEU A 372 16.46 -7.35 15.63
CA LEU A 372 15.45 -6.45 15.09
C LEU A 372 16.06 -5.05 14.96
N THR A 373 15.84 -4.41 13.82
CA THR A 373 16.34 -3.05 13.55
C THR A 373 15.17 -2.12 13.26
N ALA A 374 15.25 -0.92 13.83
CA ALA A 374 14.30 0.17 13.60
C ALA A 374 15.08 1.43 13.23
N LYS A 375 14.44 2.34 12.51
CA LYS A 375 14.98 3.65 12.17
C LYS A 375 14.19 4.73 12.86
N ALA A 376 14.90 5.68 13.48
CA ALA A 376 14.29 6.88 14.03
C ALA A 376 14.60 8.08 13.12
N ILE A 377 13.57 8.82 12.73
CA ILE A 377 13.68 10.00 11.88
C ILE A 377 13.18 11.19 12.69
N THR A 378 13.92 12.31 12.67
CA THR A 378 13.62 13.50 13.47
C THR A 378 13.50 14.74 12.60
N ARG A 379 12.62 15.67 12.99
CA ARG A 379 12.49 16.99 12.35
C ARG A 379 13.14 18.08 13.22
N ASP A 380 13.45 19.23 12.61
CA ASP A 380 13.84 20.48 13.31
C ASP A 380 15.04 20.38 14.27
N GLY A 381 15.92 19.41 14.05
CA GLY A 381 17.10 19.18 14.89
C GLY A 381 16.77 18.62 16.29
N VAL A 382 15.58 18.04 16.46
CA VAL A 382 15.21 17.30 17.66
C VAL A 382 16.07 16.04 17.78
N GLY A 383 16.62 15.78 18.97
CA GLY A 383 17.37 14.56 19.25
C GLY A 383 16.47 13.40 19.64
N VAL A 384 16.96 12.18 19.44
CA VAL A 384 16.32 10.93 19.91
C VAL A 384 16.79 10.64 21.33
N SER A 385 15.85 10.54 22.28
CA SER A 385 16.18 10.21 23.67
C SER A 385 16.26 8.71 23.92
N SER A 386 15.39 7.92 23.27
CA SER A 386 15.41 6.46 23.35
C SER A 386 14.66 5.81 22.20
N VAL A 387 15.09 4.62 21.80
CA VAL A 387 14.33 3.71 20.94
C VAL A 387 14.22 2.37 21.68
N SER A 388 13.02 1.79 21.67
CA SER A 388 12.72 0.53 22.36
C SER A 388 11.92 -0.42 21.47
N LEU A 389 12.25 -1.70 21.56
CA LEU A 389 11.38 -2.79 21.15
C LEU A 389 10.39 -3.03 22.30
N MET A 390 9.11 -2.83 22.05
CA MET A 390 8.05 -3.09 23.01
C MET A 390 7.57 -4.52 22.80
N LEU A 391 7.80 -5.41 23.75
CA LEU A 391 7.54 -6.85 23.64
C LEU A 391 6.55 -7.33 24.70
N ASP A 392 5.51 -8.05 24.28
CA ASP A 392 4.58 -8.78 25.14
C ASP A 392 4.71 -10.30 24.89
N SER A 393 5.07 -11.02 25.95
CA SER A 393 5.15 -12.48 25.99
C SER A 393 4.10 -13.10 26.94
N GLY A 394 2.93 -12.46 27.05
CA GLY A 394 1.79 -12.92 27.84
C GLY A 394 1.59 -12.16 29.16
N ASN A 395 2.34 -11.07 29.41
CA ASN A 395 2.27 -10.29 30.65
C ASN A 395 2.13 -8.77 30.41
N GLY A 396 1.81 -8.35 29.19
CA GLY A 396 1.80 -6.96 28.76
C GLY A 396 3.14 -6.52 28.17
N PHE A 397 3.10 -5.42 27.42
CA PHE A 397 4.27 -4.86 26.74
C PHE A 397 5.33 -4.33 27.72
N ASN A 398 6.57 -4.78 27.54
CA ASN A 398 7.75 -4.32 28.24
C ASN A 398 8.75 -3.71 27.25
N ALA A 399 9.38 -2.60 27.64
CA ALA A 399 10.38 -1.94 26.82
C ALA A 399 11.74 -2.63 26.89
N ILE A 400 12.27 -3.02 25.74
CA ILE A 400 13.63 -3.53 25.54
C ILE A 400 14.43 -2.43 24.84
N PRO A 401 15.42 -1.81 25.52
CA PRO A 401 16.20 -0.72 24.92
C PRO A 401 16.95 -1.19 23.67
N MET A 402 16.86 -0.40 22.59
CA MET A 402 17.63 -0.62 21.36
C MET A 402 18.91 0.21 21.38
N SER A 403 19.98 -0.35 20.83
CA SER A 403 21.29 0.30 20.76
C SER A 403 21.42 1.10 19.46
N ASP A 404 21.91 2.34 19.56
CA ASP A 404 22.17 3.22 18.42
C ASP A 404 23.35 2.70 17.58
N ASN A 405 23.14 2.52 16.28
CA ASN A 405 24.15 2.05 15.33
C ASN A 405 24.99 3.20 14.73
N GLY A 406 24.64 4.46 14.98
CA GLY A 406 25.37 5.66 14.54
C GLY A 406 24.98 6.20 13.17
N ASP A 407 23.96 5.63 12.54
CA ASP A 407 23.42 6.02 11.23
C ASP A 407 21.92 6.36 11.26
N GLY A 408 21.34 6.51 12.47
CA GLY A 408 19.91 6.72 12.69
C GLY A 408 19.11 5.44 12.84
N THR A 409 19.76 4.27 12.69
CA THR A 409 19.15 2.97 13.01
C THR A 409 19.51 2.53 14.43
N TYR A 410 18.62 1.73 15.00
CA TYR A 410 18.72 1.18 16.34
C TYR A 410 18.42 -0.31 16.28
N SER A 411 19.19 -1.11 17.00
CA SER A 411 19.02 -2.56 17.01
C SER A 411 18.85 -3.13 18.42
N ALA A 412 17.98 -4.11 18.57
CA ALA A 412 17.87 -4.93 19.77
C ALA A 412 17.88 -6.41 19.38
N THR A 413 18.46 -7.22 20.27
CA THR A 413 18.38 -8.68 20.20
C THR A 413 17.11 -9.13 20.90
N MET A 414 16.33 -9.99 20.24
CA MET A 414 15.19 -10.65 20.83
C MET A 414 15.64 -11.43 22.07
N PRO A 415 15.04 -11.21 23.24
CA PRO A 415 15.41 -11.95 24.45
C PRO A 415 14.89 -13.38 24.37
N VAL A 416 15.30 -14.20 25.33
CA VAL A 416 14.66 -15.49 25.59
C VAL A 416 13.17 -15.25 25.84
N VAL A 417 12.32 -15.90 25.06
CA VAL A 417 10.86 -15.82 25.16
C VAL A 417 10.28 -17.21 25.40
N PRO A 418 9.21 -17.35 26.21
CA PRO A 418 8.57 -18.62 26.46
C PRO A 418 8.12 -19.24 25.14
N CYS A 419 8.43 -20.52 24.94
CA CYS A 419 8.01 -21.24 23.77
C CYS A 419 6.50 -21.55 23.80
N GLY A 420 5.88 -21.65 22.64
CA GLY A 420 4.51 -22.13 22.48
C GLY A 420 3.53 -21.02 22.09
N ASP A 421 3.28 -20.07 22.99
CA ASP A 421 2.35 -18.96 22.72
C ASP A 421 3.01 -17.91 21.81
N ASP A 422 2.20 -17.25 20.98
CA ASP A 422 2.65 -16.13 20.15
C ASP A 422 3.07 -14.93 21.02
N ILE A 423 4.13 -14.25 20.60
CA ILE A 423 4.51 -12.95 21.15
C ILE A 423 3.90 -11.82 20.32
N ALA A 424 3.69 -10.67 20.95
CA ALA A 424 3.35 -9.44 20.25
C ALA A 424 4.44 -8.39 20.44
N TYR A 425 4.78 -7.62 19.39
CA TYR A 425 5.78 -6.57 19.50
C TYR A 425 5.56 -5.38 18.57
N TYR A 426 6.10 -4.22 18.95
CA TYR A 426 6.13 -3.00 18.13
C TYR A 426 7.36 -2.15 18.50
N PHE A 427 7.70 -1.15 17.69
CA PHE A 427 8.81 -0.24 17.99
C PHE A 427 8.28 1.08 18.56
N GLN A 428 9.02 1.66 19.50
CA GLN A 428 8.73 2.99 20.05
C GLN A 428 10.00 3.83 20.04
N ALA A 429 9.88 5.08 19.60
CA ALA A 429 10.93 6.08 19.72
C ALA A 429 10.42 7.30 20.48
N ASP A 430 11.25 7.80 21.39
CA ASP A 430 11.01 9.01 22.18
C ASP A 430 12.10 10.04 21.87
N SER A 431 11.71 11.31 21.83
CA SER A 431 12.61 12.43 21.55
C SER A 431 12.97 13.23 22.80
N ASP A 432 14.04 14.03 22.70
CA ASP A 432 14.52 14.92 23.77
C ASP A 432 13.50 16.00 24.18
N ASN A 433 12.55 16.34 23.29
CA ASN A 433 11.48 17.29 23.57
C ASN A 433 10.20 16.62 24.08
N GLY A 434 10.22 15.31 24.32
CA GLY A 434 9.11 14.54 24.89
C GLY A 434 8.04 14.12 23.89
N ALA A 435 8.32 14.14 22.59
CA ALA A 435 7.48 13.52 21.58
C ALA A 435 7.75 12.02 21.52
N THR A 436 6.71 11.25 21.17
CA THR A 436 6.78 9.79 21.07
C THR A 436 6.17 9.37 19.73
N SER A 437 6.79 8.37 19.09
CA SER A 437 6.27 7.71 17.89
C SER A 437 6.34 6.19 18.06
N THR A 438 5.41 5.48 17.42
CA THR A 438 5.41 4.01 17.39
C THR A 438 5.32 3.47 15.96
N PHE A 439 5.82 2.26 15.75
CA PHE A 439 5.63 1.49 14.52
C PHE A 439 5.15 0.07 14.85
N PRO A 440 3.93 -0.32 14.44
CA PRO A 440 2.97 0.47 13.67
C PRO A 440 2.43 1.71 14.43
N THR A 441 1.76 2.60 13.71
CA THR A 441 1.31 3.90 14.24
C THR A 441 0.39 3.76 15.46
N ALA A 442 -0.46 2.74 15.51
CA ALA A 442 -1.32 2.50 16.66
C ALA A 442 -0.62 1.75 17.83
N GLY A 443 0.66 1.40 17.65
CA GLY A 443 1.49 0.73 18.65
C GLY A 443 0.88 -0.59 19.11
N ALA A 444 0.56 -0.68 20.40
CA ALA A 444 0.06 -1.90 21.02
C ALA A 444 -1.21 -2.51 20.38
N SER A 445 -2.10 -1.70 19.77
CA SER A 445 -3.33 -2.23 19.16
C SER A 445 -3.13 -2.84 17.77
N GLU A 446 -1.98 -2.57 17.15
CA GLU A 446 -1.59 -3.10 15.84
C GLU A 446 -0.21 -3.77 15.94
N ALA A 447 0.15 -4.27 17.11
CA ALA A 447 1.44 -4.92 17.31
C ALA A 447 1.59 -6.12 16.37
N PHE A 448 2.80 -6.32 15.85
CA PHE A 448 3.15 -7.50 15.09
C PHE A 448 3.07 -8.73 15.98
N THR A 449 2.72 -9.89 15.41
CA THR A 449 2.71 -11.17 16.10
C THR A 449 3.72 -12.12 15.50
N ALA A 450 4.42 -12.88 16.34
CA ALA A 450 5.32 -13.93 15.90
C ALA A 450 5.14 -15.20 16.74
N ALA A 451 5.15 -16.36 16.08
CA ALA A 451 5.12 -17.65 16.75
C ALA A 451 6.47 -17.94 17.41
N VAL A 452 6.46 -18.47 18.64
CA VAL A 452 7.70 -18.84 19.35
C VAL A 452 7.93 -20.34 19.30
N VAL A 453 8.87 -20.79 18.46
CA VAL A 453 9.18 -22.22 18.24
C VAL A 453 10.67 -22.44 18.05
N SER A 454 11.20 -23.58 18.50
CA SER A 454 12.63 -23.90 18.41
C SER A 454 13.05 -24.45 17.05
N ASP A 455 12.13 -25.14 16.37
CA ASP A 455 12.32 -25.69 15.04
C ASP A 455 10.98 -25.79 14.30
N THR A 456 11.01 -25.72 12.97
CA THR A 456 9.85 -25.94 12.11
C THR A 456 10.20 -27.01 11.10
N ALA A 457 9.56 -28.17 11.21
CA ALA A 457 9.76 -29.29 10.30
C ALA A 457 8.59 -29.39 9.30
N THR A 458 8.87 -29.21 8.01
CA THR A 458 7.88 -29.47 6.96
C THR A 458 7.62 -30.97 6.84
N LEU A 459 6.44 -31.43 7.27
CA LEU A 459 6.00 -32.82 7.18
C LEU A 459 5.39 -33.14 5.80
N PHE A 460 4.78 -32.15 5.17
CA PHE A 460 4.22 -32.23 3.83
C PHE A 460 4.28 -30.86 3.16
N ALA A 461 4.58 -30.82 1.87
CA ALA A 461 4.46 -29.62 1.05
C ALA A 461 4.03 -30.03 -0.37
N ASP A 462 3.10 -29.28 -0.93
CA ASP A 462 2.63 -29.46 -2.29
C ASP A 462 2.25 -28.11 -2.92
N ASN A 463 3.06 -27.69 -3.89
CA ASN A 463 2.87 -26.50 -4.69
C ASN A 463 2.22 -26.82 -6.05
N ALA A 464 1.46 -27.91 -6.15
CA ALA A 464 0.70 -28.33 -7.33
C ALA A 464 1.50 -28.60 -8.63
N GLU A 465 2.84 -28.51 -8.60
CA GLU A 465 3.67 -28.78 -9.78
C GLU A 465 3.64 -30.26 -10.19
N THR A 466 3.51 -31.15 -9.20
CA THR A 466 3.52 -32.60 -9.40
C THR A 466 2.26 -33.27 -8.84
N ASN A 467 1.95 -34.47 -9.32
CA ASN A 467 0.84 -35.23 -8.76
C ASN A 467 1.29 -35.97 -7.49
N THR A 468 0.92 -35.47 -6.33
CA THR A 468 1.24 -36.05 -5.01
C THR A 468 0.15 -37.00 -4.49
N GLY A 469 -0.90 -37.26 -5.28
CA GLY A 469 -1.95 -38.22 -4.94
C GLY A 469 -3.28 -37.63 -4.48
N TRP A 470 -3.55 -36.37 -4.82
CA TRP A 470 -4.88 -35.77 -4.68
C TRP A 470 -5.91 -36.48 -5.54
N SER A 471 -7.16 -36.44 -5.08
CA SER A 471 -8.31 -37.02 -5.77
C SER A 471 -9.43 -36.01 -5.92
N VAL A 472 -10.09 -36.06 -7.08
CA VAL A 472 -11.21 -35.19 -7.41
C VAL A 472 -12.49 -36.03 -7.47
N SER A 473 -13.56 -35.53 -6.88
CA SER A 473 -14.89 -36.14 -6.88
C SER A 473 -15.95 -35.04 -6.84
N GLY A 474 -17.21 -35.37 -7.07
CA GLY A 474 -18.28 -34.38 -7.11
C GLY A 474 -19.40 -34.80 -8.04
N ASP A 475 -20.46 -33.99 -8.07
CA ASP A 475 -21.60 -34.13 -8.97
C ASP A 475 -21.86 -32.88 -9.83
N ALA A 476 -21.02 -31.85 -9.71
CA ALA A 476 -21.02 -30.71 -10.62
C ALA A 476 -20.99 -31.18 -12.08
N GLN A 477 -21.79 -30.55 -12.92
CA GLN A 477 -21.89 -30.88 -14.35
C GLN A 477 -20.73 -30.27 -15.15
N ASP A 478 -20.19 -29.14 -14.69
CA ASP A 478 -18.97 -28.52 -15.18
C ASP A 478 -18.10 -28.00 -14.02
N GLY A 479 -16.86 -27.63 -14.32
CA GLY A 479 -15.92 -27.04 -13.37
C GLY A 479 -15.32 -27.94 -12.31
N GLN A 480 -15.03 -29.19 -12.66
CA GLN A 480 -14.29 -30.07 -11.78
C GLN A 480 -12.87 -29.54 -11.52
N TRP A 481 -12.33 -29.85 -10.34
CA TRP A 481 -10.95 -29.51 -10.00
C TRP A 481 -9.95 -30.11 -11.00
N ASN A 482 -9.03 -29.27 -11.47
CA ASN A 482 -7.96 -29.63 -12.37
C ASN A 482 -6.65 -29.02 -11.87
N ARG A 483 -5.53 -29.70 -12.14
CA ARG A 483 -4.19 -29.17 -11.83
C ARG A 483 -3.56 -28.62 -13.10
N GLY A 484 -3.17 -27.36 -13.11
CA GLY A 484 -2.62 -26.74 -14.32
C GLY A 484 -2.09 -25.33 -14.09
N ILE A 485 -1.52 -24.76 -15.16
CA ILE A 485 -1.14 -23.36 -15.21
C ILE A 485 -2.45 -22.56 -15.34
N PRO A 486 -2.68 -21.51 -14.55
CA PRO A 486 -3.88 -20.70 -14.67
C PRO A 486 -4.08 -20.20 -16.11
N ALA A 487 -5.28 -20.43 -16.64
CA ALA A 487 -5.70 -20.07 -17.97
C ALA A 487 -6.80 -19.00 -17.88
N GLY A 488 -6.90 -18.12 -18.88
CA GLY A 488 -7.97 -17.12 -18.93
C GLY A 488 -7.62 -15.75 -18.37
N GLY A 489 -6.50 -15.61 -17.65
CA GLY A 489 -5.96 -14.29 -17.27
C GLY A 489 -6.85 -13.50 -16.31
N GLY A 490 -7.79 -14.15 -15.63
CA GLY A 490 -8.73 -13.52 -14.69
C GLY A 490 -9.99 -12.94 -15.34
N GLU A 491 -10.29 -13.27 -16.60
CA GLU A 491 -11.42 -12.71 -17.35
C GLU A 491 -12.80 -13.22 -16.87
N ARG A 492 -12.89 -14.39 -16.23
CA ARG A 492 -14.13 -14.95 -15.66
C ARG A 492 -13.94 -15.36 -14.21
N ALA A 493 -13.43 -14.46 -13.36
CA ALA A 493 -13.27 -14.69 -11.92
C ALA A 493 -12.22 -15.78 -11.54
N ASP A 494 -11.59 -16.41 -12.53
CA ASP A 494 -10.45 -17.32 -12.38
C ASP A 494 -9.19 -16.61 -11.86
N PRO A 495 -8.24 -17.35 -11.25
CA PRO A 495 -6.94 -16.80 -10.90
C PRO A 495 -6.13 -16.46 -12.16
N PRO A 496 -5.59 -15.23 -12.31
CA PRO A 496 -4.73 -14.87 -13.44
C PRO A 496 -3.33 -15.48 -13.35
N THR A 497 -2.89 -15.82 -12.13
CA THR A 497 -1.59 -16.44 -11.80
C THR A 497 -1.77 -17.45 -10.68
N ASP A 498 -0.80 -18.34 -10.51
CA ASP A 498 -0.68 -19.21 -9.35
C ASP A 498 -0.25 -18.39 -8.13
N ALA A 499 -0.33 -18.99 -6.93
CA ALA A 499 -0.16 -18.23 -5.69
C ALA A 499 1.31 -18.00 -5.36
N ASP A 500 2.16 -19.00 -5.57
CA ASP A 500 3.58 -18.99 -5.17
C ASP A 500 4.55 -18.64 -6.31
N GLY A 501 4.03 -18.48 -7.54
CA GLY A 501 4.80 -18.16 -8.74
C GLY A 501 5.60 -19.35 -9.29
N SER A 502 5.34 -20.57 -8.81
CA SER A 502 5.96 -21.81 -9.30
C SER A 502 5.40 -22.28 -10.65
N GLY A 503 4.18 -21.87 -10.98
CA GLY A 503 3.56 -21.90 -12.30
C GLY A 503 2.21 -22.62 -12.37
N ARG A 504 1.87 -23.53 -11.46
CA ARG A 504 0.62 -24.30 -11.47
C ARG A 504 -0.07 -24.25 -10.13
N ALA A 505 -1.39 -24.34 -10.17
CA ALA A 505 -2.25 -24.51 -9.00
C ALA A 505 -3.30 -25.62 -9.24
N TRP A 506 -4.03 -25.98 -8.18
CA TRP A 506 -5.34 -26.62 -8.35
C TRP A 506 -6.38 -25.54 -8.62
N LEU A 507 -7.20 -25.74 -9.63
CA LEU A 507 -8.09 -24.74 -10.20
C LEU A 507 -9.41 -25.43 -10.61
N THR A 508 -10.55 -24.81 -10.34
CA THR A 508 -11.81 -25.21 -10.99
C THR A 508 -11.79 -24.79 -12.46
N ASP A 509 -12.40 -25.61 -13.30
CA ASP A 509 -12.56 -25.41 -14.74
C ASP A 509 -11.42 -24.68 -15.50
N ASN A 510 -10.16 -25.05 -15.29
CA ASN A 510 -9.01 -24.30 -15.80
C ASN A 510 -8.85 -24.33 -17.34
N VAL A 511 -9.71 -23.59 -18.05
CA VAL A 511 -9.84 -23.50 -19.50
C VAL A 511 -10.14 -22.06 -19.90
N GLU A 512 -9.40 -21.52 -20.87
CA GLU A 512 -9.59 -20.15 -21.36
C GLU A 512 -11.04 -19.88 -21.81
N GLY A 513 -11.69 -18.92 -21.13
CA GLY A 513 -13.05 -18.48 -21.43
C GLY A 513 -14.18 -19.35 -20.86
N ASN A 514 -13.86 -20.41 -20.10
CA ASN A 514 -14.84 -21.24 -19.39
C ASN A 514 -14.28 -21.59 -18.01
N SER A 515 -14.51 -20.70 -17.05
CA SER A 515 -14.16 -20.87 -15.65
C SER A 515 -15.47 -20.84 -14.86
N ASP A 516 -16.20 -21.97 -14.80
CA ASP A 516 -17.38 -22.06 -13.94
C ASP A 516 -17.62 -23.44 -13.34
N VAL A 517 -17.87 -23.50 -12.03
CA VAL A 517 -18.51 -24.67 -11.42
C VAL A 517 -20.01 -24.58 -11.68
N ASP A 518 -20.63 -25.63 -12.25
CA ASP A 518 -22.05 -25.58 -12.63
C ASP A 518 -22.87 -26.73 -12.03
N ASP A 519 -24.07 -26.39 -11.54
CA ASP A 519 -25.15 -27.34 -11.20
C ASP A 519 -24.72 -28.48 -10.25
N GLY A 520 -23.90 -28.20 -9.24
CA GLY A 520 -23.52 -29.19 -8.25
C GLY A 520 -22.28 -28.81 -7.42
N THR A 521 -21.58 -29.82 -6.93
CA THR A 521 -20.40 -29.63 -6.09
C THR A 521 -19.19 -30.37 -6.66
N THR A 522 -18.03 -29.74 -6.61
CA THR A 522 -16.72 -30.33 -6.91
C THR A 522 -15.85 -30.35 -5.65
N THR A 523 -15.16 -31.47 -5.41
CA THR A 523 -14.40 -31.74 -4.20
C THR A 523 -12.99 -32.21 -4.55
N LEU A 524 -11.99 -31.45 -4.12
CA LEU A 524 -10.58 -31.82 -4.13
C LEU A 524 -10.21 -32.40 -2.76
N THR A 525 -9.71 -33.63 -2.70
CA THR A 525 -9.32 -34.31 -1.45
C THR A 525 -7.85 -34.70 -1.45
N SER A 526 -7.15 -34.35 -0.38
CA SER A 526 -5.71 -34.57 -0.20
C SER A 526 -5.31 -36.04 -0.11
N PRO A 527 -4.02 -36.38 -0.36
CA PRO A 527 -3.39 -37.59 0.19
C PRO A 527 -3.45 -37.62 1.73
N ALA A 528 -3.07 -38.74 2.36
CA ALA A 528 -3.00 -38.81 3.81
C ALA A 528 -1.84 -37.93 4.28
N LEU A 529 -2.13 -36.97 5.14
CA LEU A 529 -1.16 -36.07 5.74
C LEU A 529 -0.80 -36.65 7.10
N ASP A 530 0.49 -36.92 7.34
CA ASP A 530 0.93 -37.51 8.59
C ASP A 530 1.13 -36.42 9.66
N ALA A 531 0.11 -36.22 10.49
CA ALA A 531 0.15 -35.30 11.62
C ALA A 531 0.34 -36.01 12.97
N SER A 532 0.74 -37.30 12.96
CA SER A 532 0.80 -38.10 14.19
C SER A 532 1.84 -37.64 15.22
N ALA A 533 2.74 -36.74 14.81
CA ALA A 533 3.75 -36.16 15.66
C ALA A 533 3.19 -35.05 16.58
N GLY A 534 1.99 -34.52 16.29
CA GLY A 534 1.37 -33.42 17.04
C GLY A 534 2.08 -32.07 16.86
N ASN A 535 1.46 -31.01 17.36
CA ASN A 535 1.85 -29.61 17.17
C ASN A 535 2.03 -29.23 15.69
N THR A 536 1.03 -29.59 14.88
CA THR A 536 1.09 -29.45 13.41
C THR A 536 0.13 -28.40 12.90
N THR A 537 0.64 -27.46 12.12
CA THR A 537 -0.14 -26.46 11.41
C THR A 537 -0.36 -26.90 9.96
N LEU A 538 -1.60 -26.87 9.51
CA LEU A 538 -1.97 -27.00 8.10
C LEU A 538 -2.11 -25.59 7.51
N SER A 539 -1.38 -25.29 6.45
CA SER A 539 -1.48 -24.03 5.71
C SER A 539 -1.70 -24.26 4.22
N PHE A 540 -2.32 -23.29 3.55
CA PHE A 540 -2.54 -23.28 2.10
C PHE A 540 -2.91 -21.87 1.61
N ALA A 541 -2.56 -21.57 0.36
CA ALA A 541 -3.07 -20.43 -0.39
C ALA A 541 -4.38 -20.82 -1.09
N MET A 542 -5.38 -19.95 -1.03
CA MET A 542 -6.71 -20.21 -1.58
C MET A 542 -7.23 -19.00 -2.34
N TRP A 543 -7.81 -19.27 -3.51
CA TRP A 543 -8.62 -18.32 -4.27
C TRP A 543 -10.07 -18.78 -4.21
N TYR A 544 -10.99 -17.85 -3.96
CA TYR A 544 -12.41 -18.10 -4.12
C TYR A 544 -13.08 -16.84 -4.65
N ASN A 545 -13.82 -16.98 -5.74
CA ASN A 545 -14.59 -15.92 -6.34
C ASN A 545 -15.99 -16.42 -6.64
N ASN A 546 -16.99 -15.75 -6.08
CA ASN A 546 -18.40 -15.97 -6.38
C ASN A 546 -18.95 -14.69 -7.01
N ALA A 547 -18.80 -14.58 -8.34
CA ALA A 547 -19.19 -13.42 -9.10
C ALA A 547 -20.58 -13.64 -9.73
N GLY A 548 -21.53 -12.73 -9.52
CA GLY A 548 -22.86 -12.80 -10.14
C GLY A 548 -24.02 -12.74 -9.15
N ASN A 549 -25.00 -13.65 -9.29
CA ASN A 549 -26.16 -13.71 -8.39
C ASN A 549 -25.72 -14.33 -7.06
N SER A 550 -25.90 -13.62 -5.94
CA SER A 550 -25.37 -13.98 -4.62
C SER A 550 -26.27 -15.01 -3.90
N ALA A 551 -26.41 -16.20 -4.46
CA ALA A 551 -27.25 -17.25 -3.88
C ALA A 551 -26.53 -17.94 -2.71
N VAL A 552 -27.20 -18.02 -1.55
CA VAL A 552 -26.61 -18.45 -0.27
C VAL A 552 -26.10 -19.90 -0.25
N ASP A 553 -26.44 -20.70 -1.26
CA ASP A 553 -26.05 -22.10 -1.36
C ASP A 553 -24.74 -22.29 -2.16
N ASP A 554 -24.24 -21.23 -2.81
CA ASP A 554 -22.94 -21.21 -3.50
C ASP A 554 -21.83 -20.93 -2.49
N SER A 555 -21.01 -21.94 -2.20
CA SER A 555 -20.10 -21.90 -1.07
C SER A 555 -18.80 -22.63 -1.33
N MET A 556 -17.75 -22.19 -0.63
CA MET A 556 -16.49 -22.92 -0.50
C MET A 556 -16.30 -23.38 0.94
N THR A 557 -16.40 -24.69 1.16
CA THR A 557 -16.25 -25.29 2.49
C THR A 557 -15.00 -26.17 2.54
N ILE A 558 -14.13 -25.90 3.51
CA ILE A 558 -12.91 -26.64 3.75
C ILE A 558 -13.14 -27.52 4.98
N GLN A 559 -12.81 -28.81 4.83
CA GLN A 559 -13.03 -29.78 5.88
C GLN A 559 -11.79 -30.62 6.13
N ALA A 560 -11.53 -30.88 7.40
CA ALA A 560 -10.47 -31.79 7.83
C ALA A 560 -11.07 -33.07 8.41
N SER A 561 -10.40 -34.19 8.18
CA SER A 561 -10.72 -35.51 8.73
C SER A 561 -9.49 -36.04 9.45
N ASN A 562 -9.67 -36.61 10.63
CA ASN A 562 -8.60 -37.30 11.37
C ASN A 562 -8.64 -38.84 11.27
N ASN A 563 -9.44 -39.40 10.36
CA ASN A 563 -9.62 -40.84 10.26
C ASN A 563 -9.74 -41.31 8.80
N ASN A 564 -8.89 -40.78 7.93
CA ASN A 564 -8.81 -41.13 6.51
C ASN A 564 -10.13 -40.92 5.72
N GLY A 565 -10.89 -39.89 6.06
CA GLY A 565 -12.11 -39.49 5.37
C GLY A 565 -13.39 -40.17 5.86
N ASN A 566 -13.35 -40.94 6.96
CA ASN A 566 -14.54 -41.58 7.52
C ASN A 566 -15.48 -40.58 8.22
N SER A 567 -14.94 -39.49 8.79
CA SER A 567 -15.71 -38.38 9.36
C SER A 567 -14.98 -37.05 9.13
N TRP A 568 -15.73 -36.00 8.86
CA TRP A 568 -15.21 -34.67 8.49
C TRP A 568 -15.66 -33.60 9.47
N THR A 569 -14.78 -32.66 9.76
CA THR A 569 -15.02 -31.45 10.55
C THR A 569 -14.83 -30.25 9.62
N THR A 570 -15.81 -29.36 9.53
CA THR A 570 -15.65 -28.10 8.80
C THR A 570 -14.72 -27.18 9.57
N ILE A 571 -13.67 -26.70 8.90
CA ILE A 571 -12.65 -25.81 9.48
C ILE A 571 -12.76 -24.39 8.90
N LEU A 572 -13.34 -24.25 7.71
CA LEU A 572 -13.68 -22.97 7.09
C LEU A 572 -14.93 -23.15 6.21
N ASP A 573 -15.81 -22.16 6.22
CA ASP A 573 -17.04 -22.13 5.45
C ASP A 573 -17.24 -20.70 4.93
N LEU A 574 -17.14 -20.51 3.62
CA LEU A 574 -17.28 -19.22 2.96
C LEU A 574 -18.52 -19.25 2.07
N GLY A 575 -19.46 -18.35 2.34
CA GLY A 575 -20.63 -18.11 1.49
C GLY A 575 -20.52 -16.81 0.70
N PRO A 576 -21.55 -16.46 -0.07
CA PRO A 576 -21.55 -15.24 -0.86
C PRO A 576 -21.53 -14.00 0.05
N GLY A 577 -20.55 -13.12 -0.16
CA GLY A 577 -20.41 -11.86 0.56
C GLY A 577 -19.58 -11.93 1.84
N ASP A 578 -19.00 -13.09 2.15
CA ASP A 578 -17.94 -13.16 3.17
C ASP A 578 -16.67 -12.43 2.67
N PRO A 579 -15.84 -11.88 3.58
CA PRO A 579 -14.56 -11.28 3.19
C PRO A 579 -13.68 -12.28 2.44
N GLY A 580 -13.12 -11.88 1.30
CA GLY A 580 -12.22 -12.73 0.50
C GLY A 580 -12.90 -13.61 -0.55
N THR A 581 -14.21 -13.45 -0.82
CA THR A 581 -14.93 -14.20 -1.87
C THR A 581 -15.04 -13.48 -3.22
N GLY A 582 -14.22 -12.44 -3.44
CA GLY A 582 -14.19 -11.65 -4.69
C GLY A 582 -13.00 -11.98 -5.59
N GLY A 583 -12.29 -13.08 -5.33
CA GLY A 583 -10.99 -13.38 -5.91
C GLY A 583 -9.82 -12.83 -5.08
N GLY A 584 -8.61 -13.10 -5.55
CA GLY A 584 -7.35 -12.85 -4.83
C GLY A 584 -6.90 -14.08 -4.04
N TRP A 585 -5.58 -14.32 -4.03
CA TRP A 585 -4.98 -15.39 -3.24
C TRP A 585 -4.87 -14.98 -1.76
N VAL A 586 -5.44 -15.81 -0.87
CA VAL A 586 -5.43 -15.61 0.58
C VAL A 586 -4.78 -16.83 1.25
N ASN A 587 -3.85 -16.58 2.16
CA ASN A 587 -3.20 -17.64 2.95
C ASN A 587 -4.02 -17.94 4.21
N TYR A 588 -4.28 -19.23 4.45
CA TYR A 588 -4.95 -19.71 5.66
C TYR A 588 -4.03 -20.64 6.44
N GLU A 589 -4.08 -20.56 7.77
CA GLU A 589 -3.37 -21.47 8.69
C GLU A 589 -4.34 -22.05 9.74
N PHE A 590 -4.21 -23.34 10.02
CA PHE A 590 -5.02 -24.04 11.02
C PHE A 590 -4.15 -24.95 11.89
N ASP A 591 -4.18 -24.73 13.21
CA ASP A 591 -3.59 -25.65 14.18
C ASP A 591 -4.46 -26.91 14.31
N LEU A 592 -3.93 -28.05 13.86
CA LEU A 592 -4.65 -29.32 13.87
C LEU A 592 -4.93 -29.85 15.29
N ASP A 593 -4.15 -29.46 16.30
CA ASP A 593 -4.37 -29.87 17.69
C ASP A 593 -5.55 -29.14 18.33
N THR A 594 -5.91 -27.95 17.82
CA THR A 594 -7.16 -27.28 18.20
C THR A 594 -8.39 -27.92 17.55
N ILE A 595 -8.23 -28.48 16.35
CA ILE A 595 -9.31 -29.14 15.59
C ILE A 595 -9.51 -30.58 16.09
N PHE A 596 -8.43 -31.29 16.39
CA PHE A 596 -8.45 -32.69 16.80
C PHE A 596 -7.68 -32.89 18.10
N THR A 597 -8.29 -33.58 19.07
CA THR A 597 -7.64 -33.89 20.35
C THR A 597 -6.35 -34.72 20.22
N ASN A 598 -6.19 -35.48 19.12
CA ASN A 598 -4.96 -36.21 18.80
C ASN A 598 -4.88 -36.37 17.28
N PRO A 599 -4.22 -35.45 16.54
CA PRO A 599 -3.99 -35.60 15.11
C PRO A 599 -3.27 -36.94 14.81
N SER A 600 -3.63 -37.58 13.71
CA SER A 600 -3.15 -38.93 13.35
C SER A 600 -2.35 -38.91 12.05
N SER A 601 -1.77 -40.06 11.70
CA SER A 601 -1.08 -40.21 10.41
C SER A 601 -2.02 -40.32 9.21
N GLN A 602 -3.32 -40.11 9.44
CA GLN A 602 -4.40 -40.31 8.49
C GLN A 602 -5.25 -39.04 8.33
N VAL A 603 -4.65 -37.88 8.61
CA VAL A 603 -5.33 -36.61 8.38
C VAL A 603 -5.60 -36.44 6.88
N ARG A 604 -6.76 -35.89 6.54
CA ARG A 604 -7.16 -35.50 5.18
C ARG A 604 -7.73 -34.10 5.24
N VAL A 605 -7.43 -33.28 4.24
CA VAL A 605 -8.15 -32.04 3.97
C VAL A 605 -8.92 -32.19 2.66
N ARG A 606 -10.09 -31.58 2.57
CA ARG A 606 -10.83 -31.45 1.32
C ARG A 606 -11.40 -30.05 1.15
N PHE A 607 -11.40 -29.61 -0.10
CA PHE A 607 -11.91 -28.33 -0.57
C PHE A 607 -13.15 -28.62 -1.40
N ASN A 608 -14.31 -28.19 -0.92
CA ASN A 608 -15.58 -28.38 -1.61
C ASN A 608 -16.02 -27.02 -2.15
N VAL A 609 -16.37 -26.97 -3.42
CA VAL A 609 -16.89 -25.78 -4.09
C VAL A 609 -18.24 -26.16 -4.65
N ALA A 610 -19.27 -25.43 -4.24
CA ALA A 610 -20.63 -25.61 -4.68
C ALA A 610 -21.08 -24.39 -5.48
N ASP A 611 -21.66 -24.67 -6.64
CA ASP A 611 -22.50 -23.76 -7.39
C ASP A 611 -23.82 -24.49 -7.61
N VAL A 612 -24.85 -24.08 -6.87
CA VAL A 612 -26.12 -24.78 -6.84
C VAL A 612 -27.28 -23.79 -6.92
N GLY A 613 -27.84 -23.62 -8.11
CA GLY A 613 -29.06 -22.84 -8.27
C GLY A 613 -29.09 -21.99 -9.52
N GLU A 614 -29.29 -20.68 -9.36
CA GLU A 614 -29.34 -19.74 -10.50
C GLU A 614 -27.93 -19.28 -10.86
N GLY A 615 -27.66 -19.04 -12.15
CA GLY A 615 -26.30 -18.81 -12.69
C GLY A 615 -25.47 -17.71 -12.02
N SER A 616 -24.65 -18.12 -11.07
CA SER A 616 -23.42 -17.49 -10.59
C SER A 616 -22.24 -17.85 -11.49
N ILE A 617 -21.10 -17.22 -11.24
CA ILE A 617 -19.79 -17.61 -11.74
C ILE A 617 -18.96 -17.96 -10.52
N VAL A 618 -18.74 -19.26 -10.28
CA VAL A 618 -18.04 -19.73 -9.08
C VAL A 618 -16.71 -20.35 -9.47
N GLU A 619 -15.64 -19.71 -9.01
CA GLU A 619 -14.27 -20.10 -9.30
C GLU A 619 -13.41 -20.21 -8.04
N ALA A 620 -12.56 -21.24 -8.01
CA ALA A 620 -11.71 -21.53 -6.88
C ALA A 620 -10.31 -22.02 -7.30
N GLY A 621 -9.33 -21.67 -6.48
CA GLY A 621 -7.95 -22.10 -6.59
C GLY A 621 -7.39 -22.56 -5.25
N VAL A 622 -6.50 -23.54 -5.25
CA VAL A 622 -5.72 -23.95 -4.07
C VAL A 622 -4.28 -24.20 -4.46
N ASP A 623 -3.36 -23.66 -3.68
CA ASP A 623 -1.92 -23.74 -3.92
C ASP A 623 -1.12 -23.70 -2.59
N ASP A 624 0.19 -23.94 -2.67
CA ASP A 624 1.16 -23.94 -1.55
C ASP A 624 0.65 -24.64 -0.28
N ILE A 625 0.14 -25.87 -0.42
CA ILE A 625 -0.39 -26.63 0.72
C ILE A 625 0.77 -27.19 1.55
N ARG A 626 0.83 -26.84 2.84
CA ARG A 626 1.86 -27.33 3.76
C ARG A 626 1.28 -27.93 5.02
N LEU A 627 1.95 -28.95 5.52
CA LEU A 627 1.81 -29.42 6.89
C LEU A 627 3.15 -29.24 7.56
N GLU A 628 3.20 -28.37 8.55
CA GLU A 628 4.43 -28.06 9.28
C GLU A 628 4.26 -28.44 10.74
N GLN A 629 5.22 -29.19 11.26
CA GLN A 629 5.33 -29.42 12.69
C GLN A 629 6.15 -28.30 13.29
N ARG A 630 5.56 -27.63 14.27
CA ARG A 630 6.27 -26.72 15.14
C ARG A 630 6.84 -27.54 16.29
N SER A 631 8.14 -27.46 16.51
CA SER A 631 8.76 -28.03 17.70
C SER A 631 8.92 -26.93 18.72
N CYS A 632 8.48 -27.24 19.93
CA CYS A 632 8.64 -26.36 21.06
C CYS A 632 9.52 -27.08 22.06
N GLU A 633 10.80 -27.16 21.72
CA GLU A 633 11.80 -27.54 22.71
C GLU A 633 12.03 -26.28 23.52
N ASP A 634 11.42 -26.23 24.70
CA ASP A 634 11.76 -25.21 25.69
C ASP A 634 13.28 -25.22 25.80
N VAL A 635 13.93 -24.12 25.40
CA VAL A 635 15.24 -23.79 25.94
C VAL A 635 14.99 -23.36 27.38
N ALA A 636 14.59 -24.33 28.21
CA ALA A 636 14.87 -24.25 29.62
C ALA A 636 16.38 -24.14 29.66
N ALA A 637 16.88 -22.90 29.74
CA ALA A 637 18.27 -22.60 29.94
C ALA A 637 18.77 -23.64 30.93
N GLY A 638 19.73 -24.45 30.49
CA GLY A 638 20.27 -25.48 31.34
C GLY A 638 20.59 -24.85 32.70
N CYS A 639 20.48 -25.63 33.77
CA CYS A 639 20.70 -25.18 35.13
C CYS A 639 22.06 -24.46 35.34
N SER A 640 22.98 -24.58 34.37
CA SER A 640 24.25 -23.90 34.27
C SER A 640 24.76 -23.94 32.83
N ASP A 641 25.85 -23.22 32.54
CA ASP A 641 26.57 -23.28 31.24
C ASP A 641 27.12 -24.68 30.89
N ALA A 642 27.02 -25.64 31.82
CA ALA A 642 27.40 -27.04 31.59
C ALA A 642 26.21 -27.96 31.30
N ASP A 643 24.97 -27.45 31.31
CA ASP A 643 23.74 -28.21 31.03
C ASP A 643 23.29 -27.90 29.60
N LEU A 644 23.93 -28.60 28.67
CA LEU A 644 23.93 -28.32 27.23
C LEU A 644 23.12 -29.36 26.43
N ALA A 645 22.57 -30.38 27.10
CA ALA A 645 21.78 -31.42 26.47
C ALA A 645 20.68 -31.95 27.38
N GLU A 646 19.65 -32.52 26.77
CA GLU A 646 18.55 -33.09 27.53
C GLU A 646 18.95 -34.31 28.41
N PRO A 647 18.27 -34.52 29.54
CA PRO A 647 17.24 -33.63 30.13
C PRO A 647 17.83 -32.42 30.87
N PHE A 648 17.48 -31.21 30.41
CA PHE A 648 17.83 -29.95 31.06
C PHE A 648 17.32 -29.91 32.51
N GLY A 649 18.09 -29.30 33.40
CA GLY A 649 17.94 -29.37 34.86
C GLY A 649 18.73 -30.52 35.50
N THR A 650 19.47 -31.31 34.72
CA THR A 650 20.24 -32.46 35.21
C THR A 650 21.52 -32.70 34.41
N LEU A 651 22.65 -32.34 35.01
CA LEU A 651 23.97 -32.64 34.42
C LEU A 651 24.23 -34.14 34.32
N ASN A 652 24.47 -34.58 33.09
CA ASN A 652 24.69 -35.96 32.74
C ASN A 652 25.68 -36.11 31.56
N PHE A 653 25.87 -37.34 31.08
CA PHE A 653 26.84 -37.62 30.03
C PHE A 653 26.51 -36.94 28.69
N PHE A 654 25.24 -36.68 28.40
CA PHE A 654 24.82 -36.02 27.16
C PHE A 654 25.30 -34.57 27.10
N ASP A 655 25.38 -33.86 28.23
CA ASP A 655 25.94 -32.50 28.28
C ASP A 655 27.42 -32.46 27.94
N VAL A 656 28.17 -33.45 28.44
CA VAL A 656 29.59 -33.63 28.11
C VAL A 656 29.75 -33.92 26.62
N SER A 657 28.86 -34.73 26.06
CA SER A 657 28.87 -35.03 24.63
C SER A 657 28.54 -33.80 23.78
N ALA A 658 27.57 -32.99 24.19
CA ALA A 658 27.19 -31.75 23.52
C ALA A 658 28.33 -30.72 23.56
N PHE A 659 28.92 -30.50 24.74
CA PHE A 659 30.10 -29.64 24.88
C PHE A 659 31.25 -30.07 23.96
N LEU A 660 31.58 -31.37 23.93
CA LEU A 660 32.66 -31.87 23.07
C LEU A 660 32.32 -31.72 21.57
N SER A 661 31.04 -31.82 21.20
CA SER A 661 30.62 -31.58 19.82
C SER A 661 30.81 -30.11 19.45
N ALA A 662 30.27 -29.19 20.26
CA ALA A 662 30.38 -27.74 20.12
C ALA A 662 31.84 -27.26 20.10
N TYR A 663 32.67 -27.80 21.00
CA TYR A 663 34.10 -27.49 21.09
C TYR A 663 34.86 -27.93 19.83
N ASN A 664 34.52 -29.09 19.25
CA ASN A 664 35.18 -29.56 18.01
C ASN A 664 34.73 -28.77 16.77
N SER A 665 33.56 -28.15 16.80
CA SER A 665 33.06 -27.29 15.73
C SER A 665 33.39 -25.81 15.91
N ASN A 666 34.09 -25.42 16.99
CA ASN A 666 34.33 -24.03 17.38
C ASN A 666 33.03 -23.21 17.46
N ASP A 667 31.98 -23.83 18.02
CA ASP A 667 30.69 -23.17 18.25
C ASP A 667 30.78 -22.25 19.47
N ALA A 668 30.22 -21.04 19.39
CA ALA A 668 30.30 -20.03 20.45
C ALA A 668 29.78 -20.53 21.81
N SER A 669 28.88 -21.52 21.85
CA SER A 669 28.41 -22.16 23.09
C SER A 669 29.51 -22.92 23.85
N ALA A 670 30.64 -23.22 23.21
CA ALA A 670 31.81 -23.85 23.83
C ALA A 670 32.89 -22.86 24.28
N ASP A 671 32.76 -21.55 24.02
CA ASP A 671 33.69 -20.50 24.51
C ASP A 671 33.24 -20.03 25.90
N LEU A 672 33.47 -20.87 26.91
CA LEU A 672 32.92 -20.66 28.25
C LEU A 672 33.68 -19.60 29.05
N ASN A 673 34.88 -19.20 28.60
CA ASN A 673 35.63 -18.10 29.21
C ASN A 673 35.48 -16.76 28.46
N ASN A 674 34.77 -16.76 27.31
CA ASN A 674 34.49 -15.62 26.43
C ASN A 674 35.77 -14.90 25.95
N ASP A 675 36.84 -15.64 25.67
CA ASP A 675 38.11 -15.08 25.18
C ASP A 675 38.29 -15.20 23.65
N GLY A 676 37.32 -15.81 22.96
CA GLY A 676 37.32 -16.01 21.51
C GLY A 676 38.26 -17.12 21.05
N SER A 677 38.86 -17.90 21.96
CA SER A 677 39.80 -18.98 21.66
C SER A 677 39.34 -20.31 22.25
N PHE A 678 38.91 -21.24 21.40
CA PHE A 678 38.52 -22.60 21.81
C PHE A 678 39.73 -23.43 22.24
N ASP A 679 40.06 -23.39 23.53
CA ASP A 679 41.27 -24.00 24.07
C ASP A 679 41.05 -24.77 25.38
N PHE A 680 42.12 -25.11 26.09
CA PHE A 680 42.01 -25.88 27.32
C PHE A 680 41.22 -25.16 28.42
N PHE A 681 41.18 -23.83 28.40
CA PHE A 681 40.49 -23.03 29.41
C PHE A 681 38.98 -23.15 29.32
N ASP A 682 38.41 -23.34 28.13
CA ASP A 682 36.98 -23.67 27.96
C ASP A 682 36.65 -25.04 28.50
N VAL A 683 37.47 -26.04 28.19
CA VAL A 683 37.32 -27.39 28.73
C VAL A 683 37.41 -27.37 30.25
N SER A 684 38.33 -26.57 30.80
CA SER A 684 38.47 -26.39 32.24
C SER A 684 37.26 -25.66 32.86
N ALA A 685 36.70 -24.67 32.17
CA ALA A 685 35.50 -23.95 32.61
C ALA A 685 34.28 -24.88 32.61
N PHE A 686 34.08 -25.64 31.53
CA PHE A 686 33.03 -26.65 31.43
C PHE A 686 33.11 -27.66 32.57
N LEU A 687 34.30 -28.25 32.81
CA LEU A 687 34.48 -29.23 33.90
C LEU A 687 34.27 -28.62 35.28
N SER A 688 34.55 -27.33 35.46
CA SER A 688 34.32 -26.63 36.72
C SER A 688 32.81 -26.45 36.96
N THR A 689 32.09 -25.95 35.97
CA THR A 689 30.64 -25.75 36.02
C THR A 689 29.89 -27.08 36.12
N TYR A 690 30.32 -28.10 35.37
CA TYR A 690 29.74 -29.44 35.41
C TYR A 690 29.90 -30.10 36.79
N ASN A 691 31.05 -29.93 37.45
CA ASN A 691 31.27 -30.46 38.80
C ASN A 691 30.56 -29.65 39.89
N ALA A 692 30.20 -28.39 39.63
CA ALA A 692 29.45 -27.57 40.56
C ALA A 692 28.00 -28.06 40.72
N GLY A 693 27.47 -28.77 39.71
CA GLY A 693 26.09 -29.25 39.73
C GLY A 693 25.10 -28.19 39.25
N CYS A 694 23.84 -28.61 39.05
CA CYS A 694 22.72 -27.69 38.96
C CYS A 694 22.44 -27.04 40.33
N PRO A 695 22.19 -25.71 40.41
CA PRO A 695 21.77 -25.01 41.64
C PRO A 695 20.49 -25.53 42.27
#